data_AF-A0A319F7W3-F1
#
_entry.id   AF-A0A319F7W3-F1
#
_cell.length_a   1.000
_cell.length_b   1.000
_cell.length_c   1.000
_cell.angle_alpha   90.00
_cell.angle_beta   90.00
_cell.angle_gamma   90.00
#
_symmetry.space_group_name_H-M   'P 1'
#
loop_
_entity.id
_entity.type
_entity.pdbx_description
1 polymer ?
#
loop_
_entity_poly.entity_id
_entity_poly.type
_entity_poly.pdbx_seq_one_letter_code
_entity_poly.pdbx_strand_id
1 'polypeptide(L)'
;MSASTLPYMKTNPKLIFFTDFDGTITLEDRALLTLLRSDAFRDMLDSIKTPYDECIEYLKKHMKLDPHFVEFYKWSKENNVPIVVLSSGMVPVIRALFETFLDDKPDDHLYIVANEVEGRDGKDINTEGGWQIKYHDDSHFGHDKSLEIKPYAALPDGVRPTLLYAGDGVSDLSAAAETDLLFAKKGKDLVTFCEREKIPFTLFESWESILATTQDILSGKVSVKTVRAGVQLAIFASFVALLVVTLDNRFRVLPASIHGHLPSHYDGYAITDITVVTCSSMNVFSNCQPSQESWSQVDKDLYLRTGWTSSAFIRFERKKEEELLPTDKVVIDLKISRLVPEYLEDPEDQGGTWEQRPGGLWLRRTAKRHASDSQKAITAIDVLFGADAVDPRIGWEVKDTPLLLDSRTEGLETRISVRRGNPPKTKKPVPRINENGRFKIMQLADLHLSTGLGACRDPVPAEPVPGQKCEADPRTLEFVERLLDEEQPDFVVLSGDQVNGETSRDAQSALFKSVKLLVDRKIPYAAIFGNHDDEGDLKRPELMEILEDLPYSLSAAGPEEVDGVGNYYVEVLGRGSTAHSALTLYLLDSHSYSPDERQFRGYDWIKPSQIRWFKNTAQGLKAKHHEYTYMHMNMAFIHIPVPEYREAGNYYRGNWSEVPTAPGFNSGFKDALEEEGILFVSCGHDHVNDYCMLNRDNEEKPSLWMCYGGGAGFGGYGGYGGYVRRVRFYDFDMNPGRVVTYKRLEYGETEAKIDEMMIIDGGTVKGPEQENQV
;
A
#
# COMPACT_ATOMS: atom_id res chain seq x y z
N MET A 1 51.06 15.91 -35.26
CA MET A 1 51.81 14.65 -35.42
C MET A 1 51.04 13.75 -36.38
N SER A 2 51.67 12.95 -37.24
CA SER A 2 50.94 11.98 -38.07
C SER A 2 50.58 10.74 -37.23
N ALA A 3 49.46 10.08 -37.49
CA ALA A 3 49.02 8.90 -36.72
C ALA A 3 50.07 7.76 -36.70
N SER A 4 50.98 7.72 -37.69
CA SER A 4 52.09 6.78 -37.79
C SER A 4 53.19 6.94 -36.73
N THR A 5 53.17 8.00 -35.92
CA THR A 5 54.19 8.26 -34.87
C THR A 5 53.68 8.06 -33.45
N LEU A 6 52.41 7.66 -33.25
CA LEU A 6 51.83 7.42 -31.92
C LEU A 6 51.78 5.91 -31.62
N PRO A 7 52.32 5.45 -30.47
CA PRO A 7 52.48 4.02 -30.19
C PRO A 7 51.15 3.25 -30.17
N TYR A 8 50.09 3.82 -29.59
CA TYR A 8 48.79 3.13 -29.48
C TYR A 8 47.98 3.16 -30.78
N MET A 9 48.41 3.92 -31.78
CA MET A 9 47.78 3.97 -33.11
C MET A 9 48.40 2.99 -34.12
N LYS A 10 49.40 2.21 -33.71
CA LYS A 10 50.18 1.32 -34.61
C LYS A 10 49.31 0.34 -35.40
N THR A 11 48.23 -0.16 -34.79
CA THR A 11 47.27 -1.09 -35.41
C THR A 11 45.98 -0.41 -35.89
N ASN A 12 45.95 0.93 -35.88
CA ASN A 12 44.78 1.76 -36.20
C ASN A 12 43.51 1.32 -35.45
N PRO A 13 43.53 1.32 -34.11
CA PRO A 13 42.39 0.85 -33.32
C PRO A 13 41.19 1.80 -33.45
N LYS A 14 39.98 1.26 -33.28
CA LYS A 14 38.76 2.09 -33.19
C LYS A 14 38.57 2.68 -31.80
N LEU A 15 39.18 2.08 -30.79
CA LEU A 15 39.02 2.40 -29.39
C LEU A 15 40.35 2.23 -28.67
N ILE A 16 40.72 3.16 -27.79
CA ILE A 16 41.83 3.00 -26.84
C ILE A 16 41.24 3.08 -25.44
N PHE A 17 41.60 2.12 -24.59
CA PHE A 17 41.11 2.04 -23.22
C PHE A 17 42.23 2.44 -22.25
N PHE A 18 42.08 3.60 -21.62
CA PHE A 18 42.96 4.07 -20.56
C PHE A 18 42.38 3.65 -19.20
N THR A 19 43.25 3.41 -18.22
CA THR A 19 42.79 3.02 -16.89
C THR A 19 43.82 3.33 -15.83
N ASP A 20 43.36 3.66 -14.62
CA ASP A 20 44.19 3.55 -13.43
C ASP A 20 44.46 2.07 -13.10
N PHE A 21 45.49 1.82 -12.29
CA PHE A 21 45.85 0.50 -11.81
C PHE A 21 45.33 0.26 -10.40
N ASP A 22 45.79 1.07 -9.44
CA ASP A 22 45.57 0.86 -8.02
C ASP A 22 44.14 1.24 -7.64
N GLY A 23 43.42 0.37 -6.94
CA GLY A 23 42.02 0.61 -6.58
C GLY A 23 41.03 0.50 -7.75
N THR A 24 41.52 0.51 -9.00
CA THR A 24 40.72 0.37 -10.24
C THR A 24 40.81 -1.04 -10.84
N ILE A 25 42.01 -1.49 -11.26
CA ILE A 25 42.27 -2.88 -11.69
C ILE A 25 42.45 -3.77 -10.47
N THR A 26 43.04 -3.26 -9.39
CA THR A 26 43.24 -4.02 -8.14
C THR A 26 42.04 -3.85 -7.20
N LEU A 27 41.70 -4.91 -6.45
CA LEU A 27 40.52 -4.93 -5.56
C LEU A 27 40.74 -4.25 -4.21
N GLU A 28 41.99 -4.20 -3.74
CA GLU A 28 42.34 -3.63 -2.44
C GLU A 28 43.05 -2.29 -2.60
N ASP A 29 42.59 -1.31 -1.84
CA ASP A 29 43.27 -0.04 -1.58
C ASP A 29 43.72 -0.06 -0.10
N ARG A 30 44.54 -1.05 0.26
CA ARG A 30 45.05 -1.18 1.64
C ARG A 30 46.53 -0.83 1.73
N ALA A 31 46.77 0.34 2.32
CA ALA A 31 47.84 0.69 3.25
C ALA A 31 49.28 0.88 2.73
N LEU A 32 49.68 0.44 1.54
CA LEU A 32 50.95 0.92 0.94
C LEU A 32 50.77 2.09 -0.03
N LEU A 33 49.56 2.28 -0.57
CA LEU A 33 49.24 3.32 -1.55
C LEU A 33 48.25 4.38 -1.02
N THR A 34 47.52 4.11 0.06
CA THR A 34 46.65 5.10 0.75
C THR A 34 47.43 6.19 1.51
N LEU A 35 48.71 6.25 1.26
CA LEU A 35 49.75 7.08 1.86
C LEU A 35 50.26 8.12 0.78
N LEU A 36 49.69 8.09 -0.43
CA LEU A 36 49.99 8.91 -1.61
C LEU A 36 49.31 10.30 -1.68
N ARG A 37 49.08 11.01 -0.57
CA ARG A 37 48.51 12.38 -0.65
C ARG A 37 49.26 13.37 0.24
N SER A 38 49.79 14.43 -0.41
CA SER A 38 50.56 15.58 0.11
C SER A 38 52.07 15.37 0.27
N ASP A 39 52.82 16.47 0.47
CA ASP A 39 54.29 16.60 0.58
C ASP A 39 54.98 15.60 1.54
N ALA A 40 54.21 14.84 2.35
CA ALA A 40 54.64 13.70 3.14
C ALA A 40 54.92 12.40 2.33
N PHE A 41 54.52 12.34 1.05
CA PHE A 41 54.67 11.14 0.21
C PHE A 41 56.13 10.72 0.02
N ARG A 42 57.02 11.68 -0.23
CA ARG A 42 58.46 11.41 -0.39
C ARG A 42 59.08 10.91 0.91
N ASP A 43 58.82 11.58 2.03
CA ASP A 43 59.34 11.21 3.36
C ASP A 43 58.89 9.82 3.81
N MET A 44 57.70 9.43 3.39
CA MET A 44 57.08 8.15 3.70
C MET A 44 57.57 7.02 2.79
N LEU A 45 57.73 7.24 1.49
CA LEU A 45 58.44 6.27 0.64
C LEU A 45 59.90 6.15 1.05
N ASP A 46 60.52 7.25 1.46
CA ASP A 46 61.86 7.26 2.04
C ASP A 46 61.91 6.50 3.38
N SER A 47 60.77 6.32 4.06
CA SER A 47 60.66 5.49 5.27
C SER A 47 60.65 3.99 4.99
N ILE A 48 60.35 3.56 3.75
CA ILE A 48 60.42 2.15 3.36
C ILE A 48 61.89 1.78 3.17
N LYS A 49 62.42 1.01 4.13
CA LYS A 49 63.80 0.51 4.09
C LYS A 49 63.92 -0.89 3.50
N THR A 50 62.81 -1.60 3.29
CA THR A 50 62.82 -2.93 2.69
C THR A 50 63.44 -2.93 1.28
N PRO A 51 64.32 -3.89 0.96
CA PRO A 51 64.79 -4.14 -0.40
C PRO A 51 63.67 -4.20 -1.45
N TYR A 52 63.93 -3.72 -2.66
CA TYR A 52 62.89 -3.55 -3.67
C TYR A 52 62.28 -4.87 -4.17
N ASP A 53 63.10 -5.91 -4.33
CA ASP A 53 62.67 -7.27 -4.68
C ASP A 53 61.75 -7.89 -3.61
N GLU A 54 62.08 -7.72 -2.33
CA GLU A 54 61.22 -8.14 -1.22
C GLU A 54 59.87 -7.41 -1.21
N CYS A 55 59.85 -6.11 -1.53
CA CYS A 55 58.61 -5.35 -1.71
C CYS A 55 57.74 -5.92 -2.83
N ILE A 56 58.34 -6.28 -3.97
CA ILE A 56 57.61 -6.90 -5.10
C ILE A 56 57.01 -8.24 -4.67
N GLU A 57 57.79 -9.09 -4.01
CA GLU A 57 57.31 -10.41 -3.57
C GLU A 57 56.21 -10.31 -2.50
N TYR A 58 56.26 -9.29 -1.65
CA TYR A 58 55.17 -8.98 -0.73
C TYR A 58 53.89 -8.61 -1.48
N LEU A 59 53.97 -7.68 -2.44
CA LEU A 59 52.81 -7.22 -3.20
C LEU A 59 52.18 -8.35 -4.02
N LYS A 60 52.98 -9.22 -4.65
CA LYS A 60 52.48 -10.42 -5.37
C LYS A 60 51.65 -11.35 -4.48
N LYS A 61 52.01 -11.50 -3.21
CA LYS A 61 51.32 -12.40 -2.26
C LYS A 61 50.02 -11.81 -1.71
N HIS A 62 49.91 -10.49 -1.66
CA HIS A 62 48.84 -9.81 -0.93
C HIS A 62 47.87 -9.04 -1.83
N MET A 63 48.27 -8.65 -3.03
CA MET A 63 47.37 -7.96 -3.96
C MET A 63 46.51 -8.94 -4.76
N LYS A 64 45.33 -8.47 -5.17
CA LYS A 64 44.43 -9.19 -6.07
C LYS A 64 43.93 -8.26 -7.17
N LEU A 65 43.88 -8.76 -8.40
CA LEU A 65 43.18 -8.07 -9.49
C LEU A 65 41.68 -8.31 -9.42
N ASP A 66 40.90 -7.41 -10.00
CA ASP A 66 39.50 -7.67 -10.30
C ASP A 66 39.40 -8.92 -11.18
N PRO A 67 38.59 -9.93 -10.79
CA PRO A 67 38.53 -11.21 -11.49
C PRO A 67 38.08 -11.07 -12.95
N HIS A 68 37.35 -10.01 -13.30
CA HIS A 68 36.87 -9.76 -14.66
C HIS A 68 37.85 -8.96 -15.52
N PHE A 69 38.91 -8.39 -14.94
CA PHE A 69 39.92 -7.67 -15.73
C PHE A 69 40.65 -8.60 -16.71
N VAL A 70 40.90 -9.86 -16.33
CA VAL A 70 41.56 -10.84 -17.20
C VAL A 70 40.70 -11.14 -18.44
N GLU A 71 39.38 -11.22 -18.26
CA GLU A 71 38.43 -11.39 -19.38
C GLU A 71 38.45 -10.16 -20.29
N PHE A 72 38.46 -8.97 -19.70
CA PHE A 72 38.57 -7.71 -20.44
C PHE A 72 39.88 -7.61 -21.23
N TYR A 73 41.02 -7.99 -20.63
CA TYR A 73 42.33 -7.99 -21.30
C TYR A 73 42.34 -8.94 -22.51
N LYS A 74 41.87 -10.18 -22.34
CA LYS A 74 41.81 -11.17 -23.43
C LYS A 74 40.91 -10.69 -24.57
N TRP A 75 39.72 -10.20 -24.23
CA TRP A 75 38.78 -9.66 -25.22
C TRP A 75 39.36 -8.45 -25.97
N SER A 76 39.99 -7.52 -25.26
CA SER A 76 40.56 -6.29 -25.86
C SER A 76 41.64 -6.62 -26.88
N LYS A 77 42.46 -7.65 -26.59
CA LYS A 77 43.50 -8.15 -27.49
C LYS A 77 42.92 -8.72 -28.77
N GLU A 78 41.90 -9.56 -28.66
CA GLU A 78 41.21 -10.15 -29.82
C GLU A 78 40.50 -9.09 -30.69
N ASN A 79 40.14 -7.96 -30.11
CA ASN A 79 39.32 -6.93 -30.75
C ASN A 79 40.08 -5.64 -31.11
N ASN A 80 41.42 -5.65 -31.04
CA ASN A 80 42.28 -4.52 -31.36
C ASN A 80 41.95 -3.24 -30.56
N VAL A 81 41.80 -3.41 -29.24
CA VAL A 81 41.54 -2.32 -28.28
C VAL A 81 42.74 -2.17 -27.33
N PRO A 82 43.74 -1.33 -27.63
CA PRO A 82 44.90 -1.17 -26.77
C PRO A 82 44.53 -0.73 -25.35
N ILE A 83 45.15 -1.35 -24.35
CA ILE A 83 44.99 -0.99 -22.93
C ILE A 83 46.21 -0.19 -22.48
N VAL A 84 45.97 0.98 -21.91
CA VAL A 84 47.02 1.87 -21.41
C VAL A 84 46.78 2.13 -19.93
N VAL A 85 47.62 1.52 -19.10
CA VAL A 85 47.58 1.67 -17.64
C VAL A 85 48.38 2.91 -17.25
N LEU A 86 47.71 3.89 -16.65
CA LEU A 86 48.28 5.14 -16.19
C LEU A 86 48.26 5.18 -14.66
N SER A 87 49.41 4.96 -14.02
CA SER A 87 49.50 4.88 -12.55
C SER A 87 50.63 5.76 -12.00
N SER A 88 50.43 6.35 -10.83
CA SER A 88 51.50 7.03 -10.08
C SER A 88 52.41 6.06 -9.32
N GLY A 89 52.14 4.74 -9.41
CA GLY A 89 53.01 3.67 -8.94
C GLY A 89 54.26 3.50 -9.82
N MET A 90 54.86 2.30 -9.80
CA MET A 90 56.13 2.02 -10.49
C MET A 90 56.01 0.90 -11.53
N VAL A 91 56.60 1.10 -12.71
CA VAL A 91 56.56 0.15 -13.84
C VAL A 91 57.00 -1.27 -13.44
N PRO A 92 58.12 -1.49 -12.71
CA PRO A 92 58.54 -2.85 -12.36
C PRO A 92 57.54 -3.60 -11.46
N VAL A 93 56.87 -2.89 -10.55
CA VAL A 93 55.85 -3.47 -9.65
C VAL A 93 54.62 -3.88 -10.43
N ILE A 94 54.06 -2.96 -11.22
CA ILE A 94 52.85 -3.20 -12.01
C ILE A 94 53.10 -4.34 -13.01
N ARG A 95 54.27 -4.36 -13.66
CA ARG A 95 54.67 -5.43 -14.56
C ARG A 95 54.75 -6.77 -13.85
N ALA A 96 55.41 -6.84 -12.69
CA ALA A 96 55.55 -8.07 -11.92
C ALA A 96 54.20 -8.63 -11.43
N LEU A 97 53.25 -7.76 -11.10
CA LEU A 97 51.88 -8.15 -10.75
C LEU A 97 51.15 -8.71 -11.97
N PHE A 98 51.19 -8.03 -13.12
CA PHE A 98 50.58 -8.57 -14.33
C PHE A 98 51.19 -9.90 -14.78
N GLU A 99 52.51 -10.07 -14.72
CA GLU A 99 53.18 -11.36 -15.00
C GLU A 99 52.70 -12.48 -14.07
N THR A 100 52.32 -12.14 -12.83
CA THR A 100 51.78 -13.10 -11.86
C THR A 100 50.32 -13.46 -12.16
N PHE A 101 49.51 -12.50 -12.63
CA PHE A 101 48.06 -12.65 -12.76
C PHE A 101 47.55 -12.93 -14.19
N LEU A 102 48.34 -12.67 -15.23
CA LEU A 102 47.92 -12.85 -16.64
C LEU A 102 48.38 -14.18 -17.26
N ASP A 103 48.88 -15.13 -16.47
CA ASP A 103 49.42 -16.44 -16.91
C ASP A 103 50.57 -16.39 -17.96
N ASP A 104 50.90 -15.21 -18.50
CA ASP A 104 51.98 -14.91 -19.45
C ASP A 104 52.46 -13.46 -19.27
N LYS A 105 53.60 -13.10 -19.86
CA LYS A 105 54.13 -11.73 -19.83
C LYS A 105 53.21 -10.77 -20.58
N PRO A 106 52.97 -9.54 -20.06
CA PRO A 106 52.24 -8.53 -20.80
C PRO A 106 52.93 -8.27 -22.15
N ASP A 107 52.19 -8.45 -23.23
CA ASP A 107 52.64 -8.20 -24.59
C ASP A 107 52.44 -6.73 -24.99
N ASP A 108 52.81 -6.38 -26.23
CA ASP A 108 52.69 -5.04 -26.78
C ASP A 108 51.24 -4.53 -26.91
N HIS A 109 50.24 -5.23 -26.36
CA HIS A 109 48.84 -4.81 -26.31
C HIS A 109 48.47 -4.06 -25.01
N LEU A 110 49.22 -4.31 -23.93
CA LEU A 110 49.06 -3.63 -22.64
C LEU A 110 50.28 -2.75 -22.35
N TYR A 111 50.06 -1.45 -22.32
CA TYR A 111 51.07 -0.45 -22.06
C TYR A 111 50.98 0.00 -20.60
N ILE A 112 52.14 0.13 -19.95
CA ILE A 112 52.24 0.63 -18.58
C ILE A 112 53.01 1.94 -18.64
N VAL A 113 52.36 3.03 -18.26
CA VAL A 113 52.96 4.36 -18.11
C VAL A 113 52.85 4.75 -16.65
N ALA A 114 54.00 4.79 -15.99
CA ALA A 114 54.12 5.03 -14.55
C ALA A 114 55.52 5.55 -14.22
N ASN A 115 55.78 5.77 -12.94
CA ASN A 115 57.12 6.11 -12.46
C ASN A 115 58.08 4.91 -12.59
N GLU A 116 59.38 5.20 -12.55
CA GLU A 116 60.45 4.19 -12.53
C GLU A 116 61.11 4.09 -11.15
N VAL A 117 62.00 3.12 -10.98
CA VAL A 117 62.83 2.96 -9.78
C VAL A 117 64.30 3.19 -10.12
N GLU A 118 65.03 3.83 -9.20
CA GLU A 118 66.48 3.98 -9.32
C GLU A 118 67.19 3.83 -7.96
N GLY A 119 68.51 3.63 -8.02
CA GLY A 119 69.34 3.51 -6.82
C GLY A 119 69.44 4.82 -6.05
N ARG A 120 69.16 4.79 -4.74
CA ARG A 120 69.34 5.93 -3.85
C ARG A 120 70.83 6.09 -3.51
N ASP A 121 71.38 7.27 -3.77
CA ASP A 121 72.78 7.63 -3.47
C ASP A 121 73.81 6.63 -4.02
N GLY A 122 73.53 6.00 -5.18
CA GLY A 122 74.41 5.03 -5.83
C GLY A 122 74.38 3.61 -5.22
N LYS A 123 73.44 3.32 -4.32
CA LYS A 123 73.18 1.97 -3.80
C LYS A 123 72.44 1.09 -4.82
N ASP A 124 72.57 -0.22 -4.65
CA ASP A 124 71.75 -1.20 -5.37
C ASP A 124 70.31 -1.18 -4.83
N ILE A 125 69.32 -1.25 -5.74
CA ILE A 125 67.90 -1.12 -5.38
C ILE A 125 67.39 -2.26 -4.48
N ASN A 126 68.07 -3.41 -4.47
CA ASN A 126 67.72 -4.56 -3.64
C ASN A 126 68.53 -4.60 -2.33
N THR A 127 69.08 -3.46 -1.91
CA THR A 127 69.68 -3.30 -0.59
C THR A 127 68.79 -2.46 0.32
N GLU A 128 68.96 -2.60 1.63
CA GLU A 128 68.14 -1.89 2.62
C GLU A 128 68.22 -0.36 2.43
N GLY A 129 67.05 0.26 2.18
CA GLY A 129 66.89 1.68 1.88
C GLY A 129 67.58 2.12 0.58
N GLY A 130 67.89 1.19 -0.32
CA GLY A 130 68.73 1.38 -1.50
C GLY A 130 68.00 1.90 -2.75
N TRP A 131 66.67 2.00 -2.74
CA TRP A 131 65.88 2.47 -3.88
C TRP A 131 65.17 3.79 -3.60
N GLN A 132 64.91 4.55 -4.68
CA GLN A 132 64.06 5.75 -4.69
C GLN A 132 63.23 5.79 -5.99
N ILE A 133 62.15 6.59 -5.99
CA ILE A 133 61.35 6.79 -7.19
C ILE A 133 62.08 7.70 -8.17
N LYS A 134 62.11 7.27 -9.43
CA LYS A 134 62.42 8.11 -10.58
C LYS A 134 61.10 8.55 -11.22
N TYR A 135 60.73 9.80 -10.98
CA TYR A 135 59.46 10.35 -11.47
C TYR A 135 59.41 10.39 -13.00
N HIS A 136 58.21 10.18 -13.54
CA HIS A 136 57.94 10.18 -14.98
C HIS A 136 57.96 11.60 -15.57
N ASP A 137 57.44 12.58 -14.82
CA ASP A 137 57.40 14.00 -15.19
C ASP A 137 57.56 14.92 -13.96
N ASP A 138 57.53 16.23 -14.19
CA ASP A 138 57.69 17.27 -13.16
C ASP A 138 56.37 17.66 -12.45
N SER A 139 55.29 16.89 -12.62
CA SER A 139 54.00 17.15 -11.95
C SER A 139 54.04 16.83 -10.46
N HIS A 140 53.01 17.23 -9.70
CA HIS A 140 52.99 17.10 -8.23
C HIS A 140 53.14 15.66 -7.73
N PHE A 141 52.69 14.65 -8.49
CA PHE A 141 52.87 13.22 -8.19
C PHE A 141 53.91 12.55 -9.10
N GLY A 142 54.63 13.36 -9.87
CA GLY A 142 55.57 12.95 -10.90
C GLY A 142 54.96 12.14 -12.05
N HIS A 143 53.63 12.16 -12.19
CA HIS A 143 52.91 11.54 -13.29
C HIS A 143 51.53 12.21 -13.51
N ASP A 144 51.43 13.14 -14.46
CA ASP A 144 50.15 13.69 -14.93
C ASP A 144 49.61 12.83 -16.07
N LYS A 145 48.66 11.95 -15.70
CA LYS A 145 47.99 11.00 -16.61
C LYS A 145 47.40 11.67 -17.86
N SER A 146 47.03 12.94 -17.81
CA SER A 146 46.48 13.67 -18.96
C SER A 146 47.48 13.86 -20.10
N LEU A 147 48.78 13.95 -19.79
CA LEU A 147 49.83 14.21 -20.78
C LEU A 147 49.96 13.06 -21.78
N GLU A 148 49.72 11.82 -21.34
CA GLU A 148 49.75 10.63 -22.20
C GLU A 148 48.52 10.55 -23.12
N ILE A 149 47.37 11.11 -22.70
CA ILE A 149 46.11 11.04 -23.45
C ILE A 149 45.99 12.16 -24.49
N LYS A 150 46.46 13.37 -24.16
CA LYS A 150 46.36 14.59 -25.00
C LYS A 150 46.77 14.40 -26.47
N PRO A 151 47.87 13.70 -26.81
CA PRO A 151 48.25 13.49 -28.21
C PRO A 151 47.20 12.72 -29.02
N TYR A 152 46.48 11.80 -28.38
CA TYR A 152 45.40 11.01 -29.00
C TYR A 152 44.10 11.80 -29.05
N ALA A 153 43.80 12.55 -27.98
CA ALA A 153 42.63 13.42 -27.92
C ALA A 153 42.68 14.51 -29.01
N ALA A 154 43.88 14.99 -29.36
CA ALA A 154 44.11 16.02 -30.37
C ALA A 154 44.12 15.52 -31.83
N LEU A 155 43.90 14.21 -32.08
CA LEU A 155 43.81 13.68 -33.44
C LEU A 155 42.55 14.19 -34.16
N PRO A 156 42.60 14.42 -35.49
CA PRO A 156 41.44 14.86 -36.26
C PRO A 156 40.28 13.84 -36.26
N ASP A 157 39.06 14.36 -36.33
CA ASP A 157 37.84 13.57 -36.52
C ASP A 157 37.94 12.68 -37.77
N GLY A 158 37.60 11.39 -37.62
CA GLY A 158 37.72 10.37 -38.67
C GLY A 158 39.00 9.52 -38.60
N VAL A 159 40.01 9.97 -37.86
CA VAL A 159 41.23 9.19 -37.55
C VAL A 159 41.37 8.94 -36.05
N ARG A 160 40.80 9.83 -35.21
CA ARG A 160 40.80 9.71 -33.75
C ARG A 160 39.97 8.50 -33.28
N PRO A 161 40.53 7.59 -32.46
CA PRO A 161 39.77 6.51 -31.83
C PRO A 161 38.87 7.05 -30.72
N THR A 162 37.88 6.27 -30.31
CA THR A 162 37.12 6.55 -29.09
C THR A 162 38.03 6.31 -27.88
N LEU A 163 38.14 7.30 -26.99
CA LEU A 163 38.99 7.22 -25.80
C LEU A 163 38.12 6.96 -24.57
N LEU A 164 38.34 5.84 -23.90
CA LEU A 164 37.65 5.49 -22.66
C LEU A 164 38.64 5.56 -21.48
N TYR A 165 38.16 5.93 -20.29
CA TYR A 165 38.97 5.93 -19.07
C TYR A 165 38.25 5.22 -17.93
N ALA A 166 38.94 4.40 -17.14
CA ALA A 166 38.45 3.88 -15.86
C ALA A 166 39.34 4.34 -14.70
N GLY A 167 38.73 4.81 -13.61
CA GLY A 167 39.46 5.29 -12.44
C GLY A 167 38.64 5.25 -11.15
N ASP A 168 39.29 5.50 -10.03
CA ASP A 168 38.69 5.51 -8.70
C ASP A 168 39.12 6.71 -7.83
N GLY A 169 40.20 7.41 -8.18
CA GLY A 169 40.79 8.48 -7.35
C GLY A 169 40.74 9.89 -7.94
N VAL A 170 40.95 10.90 -7.09
CA VAL A 170 41.05 12.32 -7.50
C VAL A 170 42.17 12.57 -8.52
N SER A 171 43.24 11.76 -8.50
CA SER A 171 44.33 11.84 -9.49
C SER A 171 43.88 11.55 -10.93
N ASP A 172 42.74 10.90 -11.11
CA ASP A 172 42.22 10.52 -12.44
C ASP A 172 41.47 11.64 -13.15
N LEU A 173 41.19 12.75 -12.47
CA LEU A 173 40.39 13.84 -13.02
C LEU A 173 41.03 14.50 -14.24
N SER A 174 42.37 14.64 -14.23
CA SER A 174 43.07 15.21 -15.38
C SER A 174 42.96 14.30 -16.60
N ALA A 175 42.99 12.98 -16.41
CA ALA A 175 42.80 12.01 -17.46
C ALA A 175 41.34 11.96 -17.94
N ALA A 176 40.38 12.02 -17.02
CA ALA A 176 38.95 12.03 -17.34
C ALA A 176 38.57 13.18 -18.29
N ALA A 177 39.16 14.36 -18.12
CA ALA A 177 38.89 15.53 -18.95
C ALA A 177 39.31 15.35 -20.42
N GLU A 178 40.24 14.42 -20.70
CA GLU A 178 40.81 14.19 -22.04
C GLU A 178 40.17 12.98 -22.76
N THR A 179 39.14 12.36 -22.17
CA THR A 179 38.49 11.15 -22.71
C THR A 179 37.00 11.33 -23.05
N ASP A 180 36.49 10.45 -23.91
CA ASP A 180 35.12 10.49 -24.40
C ASP A 180 34.12 9.88 -23.41
N LEU A 181 34.55 8.97 -22.53
CA LEU A 181 33.71 8.38 -21.49
C LEU A 181 34.55 8.02 -20.26
N LEU A 182 34.10 8.45 -19.10
CA LEU A 182 34.68 8.09 -17.81
C LEU A 182 33.86 6.98 -17.15
N PHE A 183 34.52 5.90 -16.77
CA PHE A 183 34.03 4.91 -15.81
C PHE A 183 34.61 5.24 -14.43
N ALA A 184 33.76 5.62 -13.47
CA ALA A 184 34.17 5.92 -12.11
C ALA A 184 33.74 4.80 -11.16
N LYS A 185 34.67 4.31 -10.33
CA LYS A 185 34.41 3.17 -9.45
C LYS A 185 33.45 3.52 -8.33
N LYS A 186 32.40 2.73 -8.15
CA LYS A 186 31.36 2.98 -7.14
C LYS A 186 31.95 3.04 -5.73
N GLY A 187 31.55 4.06 -4.96
CA GLY A 187 31.96 4.22 -3.56
C GLY A 187 33.38 4.77 -3.36
N LYS A 188 34.01 5.30 -4.41
CA LYS A 188 35.36 5.88 -4.37
C LYS A 188 35.36 7.38 -4.64
N ASP A 189 36.45 8.05 -4.28
CA ASP A 189 36.57 9.52 -4.25
C ASP A 189 36.25 10.19 -5.60
N LEU A 190 36.60 9.52 -6.72
CA LEU A 190 36.36 10.07 -8.05
C LEU A 190 34.87 10.34 -8.31
N VAL A 191 33.97 9.48 -7.82
CA VAL A 191 32.51 9.66 -7.96
C VAL A 191 32.07 10.96 -7.29
N THR A 192 32.45 11.16 -6.02
CA THR A 192 32.11 12.36 -5.25
C THR A 192 32.64 13.63 -5.92
N PHE A 193 33.83 13.58 -6.49
CA PHE A 193 34.39 14.72 -7.19
C PHE A 193 33.66 15.00 -8.51
N CYS A 194 33.40 13.96 -9.33
CA CYS A 194 32.68 14.11 -10.59
C CYS A 194 31.27 14.66 -10.37
N GLU A 195 30.57 14.24 -9.33
CA GLU A 195 29.28 14.80 -8.92
C GLU A 195 29.38 16.29 -8.56
N ARG A 196 30.38 16.66 -7.74
CA ARG A 196 30.60 18.04 -7.31
C ARG A 196 30.91 18.98 -8.48
N GLU A 197 31.82 18.57 -9.35
CA GLU A 197 32.26 19.38 -10.50
C GLU A 197 31.42 19.19 -11.76
N LYS A 198 30.34 18.39 -11.68
CA LYS A 198 29.42 18.08 -12.79
C LYS A 198 30.11 17.48 -14.01
N ILE A 199 31.13 16.65 -13.79
CA ILE A 199 31.83 15.90 -14.84
C ILE A 199 30.99 14.67 -15.18
N PRO A 200 30.60 14.42 -16.45
CA PRO A 200 29.82 13.23 -16.80
C PRO A 200 30.61 11.93 -16.64
N PHE A 201 30.04 10.95 -15.95
CA PHE A 201 30.66 9.63 -15.72
C PHE A 201 29.64 8.50 -15.74
N THR A 202 30.14 7.27 -15.84
CA THR A 202 29.38 6.02 -15.71
C THR A 202 29.90 5.27 -14.50
N LEU A 203 29.02 4.82 -13.61
CA LEU A 203 29.42 4.02 -12.46
C LEU A 203 29.78 2.60 -12.89
N PHE A 204 30.85 2.06 -12.32
CA PHE A 204 31.14 0.63 -12.41
C PHE A 204 31.45 0.04 -11.03
N GLU A 205 31.05 -1.21 -10.81
CA GLU A 205 31.40 -1.98 -9.60
C GLU A 205 32.51 -3.00 -9.89
N SER A 206 32.51 -3.56 -11.10
CA SER A 206 33.50 -4.53 -11.60
C SER A 206 33.80 -4.31 -13.08
N TRP A 207 34.88 -4.92 -13.54
CA TRP A 207 35.28 -4.89 -14.96
C TRP A 207 34.31 -5.60 -15.92
N GLU A 208 33.34 -6.38 -15.41
CA GLU A 208 32.26 -6.97 -16.22
C GLU A 208 31.42 -5.88 -16.91
N SER A 209 31.01 -4.85 -16.15
CA SER A 209 30.19 -3.76 -16.67
C SER A 209 30.96 -2.87 -17.67
N ILE A 210 32.27 -2.69 -17.44
CA ILE A 210 33.18 -2.01 -18.35
C ILE A 210 33.28 -2.81 -19.66
N LEU A 211 33.47 -4.13 -19.58
CA LEU A 211 33.57 -5.02 -20.74
C LEU A 211 32.30 -4.95 -21.60
N ALA A 212 31.13 -5.13 -20.99
CA ALA A 212 29.84 -5.10 -21.70
C ALA A 212 29.61 -3.75 -22.41
N THR A 213 29.88 -2.64 -21.72
CA THR A 213 29.71 -1.30 -22.29
C THR A 213 30.71 -1.04 -23.42
N THR A 214 31.96 -1.48 -23.25
CA THR A 214 33.01 -1.31 -24.27
C THR A 214 32.73 -2.14 -25.53
N GLN A 215 32.19 -3.36 -25.37
CA GLN A 215 31.70 -4.20 -26.48
C GLN A 215 30.57 -3.54 -27.26
N ASP A 216 29.58 -2.97 -26.56
CA ASP A 216 28.45 -2.29 -27.17
C ASP A 216 28.89 -1.02 -27.92
N ILE A 217 29.89 -0.29 -27.40
CA ILE A 217 30.49 0.87 -28.08
C ILE A 217 31.28 0.43 -29.32
N LEU A 218 32.14 -0.59 -29.18
CA LEU A 218 33.00 -1.05 -30.28
C LEU A 218 32.20 -1.63 -31.46
N SER A 219 31.11 -2.35 -31.16
CA SER A 219 30.18 -2.88 -32.16
C SER A 219 29.28 -1.83 -32.81
N GLY A 220 29.24 -0.61 -32.25
CA GLY A 220 28.37 0.48 -32.69
C GLY A 220 26.90 0.34 -32.26
N LYS A 221 26.58 -0.62 -31.37
CA LYS A 221 25.25 -0.83 -30.82
C LYS A 221 24.79 0.36 -29.96
N VAL A 222 25.73 0.99 -29.26
CA VAL A 222 25.50 2.24 -28.53
C VAL A 222 26.57 3.26 -28.87
N SER A 223 26.20 4.54 -28.91
CA SER A 223 27.17 5.62 -28.97
C SER A 223 27.54 6.08 -27.56
N VAL A 224 28.75 6.62 -27.39
CA VAL A 224 29.18 7.25 -26.13
C VAL A 224 28.20 8.33 -25.65
N LYS A 225 27.59 9.09 -26.58
CA LYS A 225 26.56 10.09 -26.27
C LYS A 225 25.29 9.46 -25.69
N THR A 226 24.89 8.29 -26.19
CA THR A 226 23.73 7.54 -25.71
C THR A 226 23.95 7.00 -24.30
N VAL A 227 25.15 6.48 -24.01
CA VAL A 227 25.52 6.01 -22.67
C VAL A 227 25.45 7.16 -21.65
N ARG A 228 26.03 8.31 -21.99
CA ARG A 228 25.95 9.53 -21.16
C ARG A 228 24.52 10.01 -20.91
N ALA A 229 23.65 9.97 -21.94
CA ALA A 229 22.26 10.40 -21.82
C ALA A 229 21.40 9.41 -21.00
N GLY A 230 21.65 8.11 -21.10
CA GLY A 230 20.94 7.08 -20.33
C GLY A 230 21.17 7.21 -18.82
N VAL A 231 22.41 7.51 -18.41
CA VAL A 231 22.76 7.77 -17.00
C VAL A 231 22.05 9.02 -16.48
N GLN A 232 22.01 10.10 -17.26
CA GLN A 232 21.31 11.33 -16.89
C GLN A 232 19.79 11.12 -16.72
N LEU A 233 19.19 10.29 -17.58
CA LEU A 233 17.77 9.96 -17.50
C LEU A 233 17.43 9.10 -16.27
N ALA A 234 18.30 8.15 -15.92
CA ALA A 234 18.15 7.30 -14.74
C ALA A 234 18.26 8.10 -13.43
N ILE A 235 19.20 9.05 -13.37
CA ILE A 235 19.34 9.98 -12.23
C ILE A 235 18.10 10.87 -12.11
N PHE A 236 17.60 11.41 -13.23
CA PHE A 236 16.39 12.22 -13.24
C PHE A 236 15.15 11.42 -12.80
N ALA A 237 14.98 10.20 -13.32
CA ALA A 237 13.89 9.32 -12.92
C ALA A 237 13.96 8.93 -11.42
N SER A 238 15.17 8.67 -10.90
CA SER A 238 15.39 8.38 -9.48
C SER A 238 15.11 9.59 -8.58
N PHE A 239 15.48 10.79 -9.03
CA PHE A 239 15.15 12.03 -8.33
C PHE A 239 13.64 12.30 -8.32
N VAL A 240 12.95 12.07 -9.45
CA VAL A 240 11.48 12.17 -9.51
C VAL A 240 10.84 11.13 -8.60
N ALA A 241 11.31 9.89 -8.61
CA ALA A 241 10.81 8.85 -7.70
C ALA A 241 11.05 9.21 -6.23
N LEU A 242 12.24 9.70 -5.87
CA LEU A 242 12.55 10.13 -4.50
C LEU A 242 11.71 11.34 -4.09
N LEU A 243 11.50 12.30 -5.00
CA LEU A 243 10.65 13.46 -4.77
C LEU A 243 9.20 13.02 -4.54
N VAL A 244 8.68 12.10 -5.37
CA VAL A 244 7.36 11.49 -5.21
C VAL A 244 7.28 10.79 -3.85
N VAL A 245 8.21 9.91 -3.49
CA VAL A 245 8.25 9.23 -2.18
C VAL A 245 8.34 10.22 -1.01
N THR A 246 9.10 11.31 -1.15
CA THR A 246 9.27 12.31 -0.08
C THR A 246 8.03 13.19 0.07
N LEU A 247 7.45 13.62 -1.06
CA LEU A 247 6.18 14.33 -1.07
C LEU A 247 5.07 13.42 -0.56
N ASP A 248 5.15 12.13 -0.84
CA ASP A 248 4.16 11.14 -0.44
C ASP A 248 4.23 10.83 1.06
N ASN A 249 5.44 10.62 1.59
CA ASN A 249 5.67 10.50 3.03
C ASN A 249 5.24 11.74 3.82
N ARG A 250 5.19 12.92 3.21
CA ARG A 250 4.86 14.18 3.88
C ARG A 250 3.44 14.69 3.62
N PHE A 251 2.86 14.35 2.46
CA PHE A 251 1.61 14.91 1.97
C PHE A 251 0.66 13.89 1.34
N ARG A 252 0.99 12.58 1.32
CA ARG A 252 0.21 11.49 0.69
C ARG A 252 -0.23 11.85 -0.74
N VAL A 253 0.75 11.99 -1.64
CA VAL A 253 0.51 12.41 -3.03
C VAL A 253 0.31 11.24 -3.99
N LEU A 254 0.64 10.01 -3.57
CA LEU A 254 0.32 8.79 -4.29
C LEU A 254 -1.14 8.39 -4.04
N PRO A 255 -1.77 7.67 -4.99
CA PRO A 255 -3.13 7.19 -4.82
C PRO A 255 -3.29 6.25 -3.63
N ALA A 256 -4.47 6.25 -3.00
CA ALA A 256 -4.79 5.40 -1.86
C ALA A 256 -4.62 3.89 -2.16
N SER A 257 -4.75 3.47 -3.42
CA SER A 257 -4.50 2.09 -3.89
C SER A 257 -3.05 1.62 -3.70
N ILE A 258 -2.07 2.54 -3.65
CA ILE A 258 -0.66 2.24 -3.39
C ILE A 258 -0.34 2.29 -1.88
N HIS A 259 -1.11 3.08 -1.12
CA HIS A 259 -0.98 3.19 0.34
C HIS A 259 -1.67 2.05 1.11
N GLY A 260 -2.74 1.47 0.57
CA GLY A 260 -3.54 0.39 1.18
C GLY A 260 -2.92 -1.01 1.12
N HIS A 261 -1.60 -1.12 1.01
CA HIS A 261 -0.87 -2.39 1.01
C HIS A 261 0.14 -2.52 2.15
N LEU A 262 -0.14 -1.88 3.28
CA LEU A 262 0.46 -2.27 4.55
C LEU A 262 -0.59 -3.00 5.38
N PRO A 263 -0.79 -4.32 5.15
CA PRO A 263 -1.47 -5.10 6.15
C PRO A 263 -0.69 -4.92 7.46
N SER A 264 -1.35 -4.41 8.50
CA SER A 264 -0.83 -4.43 9.87
C SER A 264 -0.61 -5.87 10.37
N HIS A 265 -1.02 -6.87 9.57
CA HIS A 265 -1.03 -8.29 9.86
C HIS A 265 -0.26 -9.07 8.78
N TYR A 266 0.90 -9.60 9.15
CA TYR A 266 1.63 -10.54 8.32
C TYR A 266 1.46 -11.95 8.87
N ASP A 267 1.16 -12.91 8.00
CA ASP A 267 1.09 -14.32 8.35
C ASP A 267 2.44 -14.80 8.90
N GLY A 268 2.41 -15.65 9.93
CA GLY A 268 3.62 -16.22 10.55
C GLY A 268 4.37 -15.27 11.49
N TYR A 269 3.70 -14.27 12.08
CA TYR A 269 4.26 -13.43 13.15
C TYR A 269 3.58 -13.69 14.49
N ALA A 270 4.39 -13.68 15.56
CA ALA A 270 3.93 -13.72 16.94
C ALA A 270 4.25 -12.40 17.65
N ILE A 271 3.33 -11.91 18.49
CA ILE A 271 3.59 -10.75 19.34
C ILE A 271 4.42 -11.19 20.55
N THR A 272 5.52 -10.50 20.81
CA THR A 272 6.49 -10.83 21.89
C THR A 272 6.38 -9.92 23.10
N ASP A 273 5.92 -8.68 22.90
CA ASP A 273 5.62 -7.74 23.99
C ASP A 273 4.57 -6.74 23.56
N ILE A 274 3.87 -6.18 24.55
CA ILE A 274 2.83 -5.15 24.38
C ILE A 274 2.98 -4.16 25.53
N THR A 275 2.84 -2.88 25.25
CA THR A 275 2.83 -1.85 26.28
C THR A 275 1.95 -0.68 25.88
N VAL A 276 1.61 0.15 26.86
CA VAL A 276 0.93 1.42 26.64
C VAL A 276 1.93 2.54 26.87
N VAL A 277 2.01 3.47 25.92
CA VAL A 277 2.86 4.66 26.03
C VAL A 277 1.99 5.90 26.07
N THR A 278 2.17 6.70 27.13
CA THR A 278 1.59 8.03 27.25
C THR A 278 2.65 9.07 26.93
N CYS A 279 2.33 10.05 26.09
CA CYS A 279 3.23 11.16 25.80
C CYS A 279 2.49 12.50 25.90
N SER A 280 3.25 13.57 26.13
CA SER A 280 2.70 14.89 26.41
C SER A 280 3.38 15.97 25.58
N SER A 281 2.59 16.78 24.89
CA SER A 281 3.11 17.92 24.11
C SER A 281 3.79 19.00 24.97
N MET A 282 3.63 18.96 26.29
CA MET A 282 4.33 19.84 27.24
C MET A 282 5.72 19.33 27.64
N ASN A 283 6.05 18.07 27.34
CA ASN A 283 7.34 17.48 27.63
C ASN A 283 8.12 17.24 26.32
N VAL A 284 9.10 18.12 26.04
CA VAL A 284 9.96 18.06 24.84
C VAL A 284 10.81 16.79 24.72
N PHE A 285 10.90 15.98 25.78
CA PHE A 285 11.56 14.68 25.76
C PHE A 285 10.60 13.50 25.55
N SER A 286 9.29 13.74 25.45
CA SER A 286 8.32 12.68 25.19
C SER A 286 8.20 12.44 23.68
N ASN A 287 8.55 11.23 23.24
CA ASN A 287 8.43 10.83 21.83
C ASN A 287 7.21 9.91 21.64
N CYS A 288 6.21 10.38 20.90
CA CYS A 288 5.03 9.58 20.56
C CYS A 288 5.27 8.60 19.41
N GLN A 289 6.39 8.67 18.71
CA GLN A 289 6.78 7.67 17.73
C GLN A 289 7.67 6.58 18.35
N PRO A 290 7.66 5.34 17.82
CA PRO A 290 8.53 4.27 18.28
C PRO A 290 10.00 4.71 18.18
N SER A 291 10.76 4.56 19.26
CA SER A 291 12.18 4.95 19.32
C SER A 291 13.14 3.85 18.84
N GLN A 292 12.64 2.65 18.56
CA GLN A 292 13.39 1.46 18.17
C GLN A 292 12.68 0.77 17.00
N GLU A 293 13.45 0.27 16.03
CA GLU A 293 12.93 -0.42 14.83
C GLU A 293 12.06 -1.65 15.14
N SER A 294 12.19 -2.27 16.33
CA SER A 294 11.42 -3.47 16.72
C SER A 294 9.98 -3.19 17.16
N TRP A 295 9.67 -1.96 17.61
CA TRP A 295 8.36 -1.61 18.17
C TRP A 295 7.44 -1.03 17.09
N SER A 296 6.29 -1.68 16.92
CA SER A 296 5.15 -1.17 16.14
C SER A 296 4.15 -0.46 17.05
N GLN A 297 3.28 0.36 16.48
CA GLN A 297 2.24 1.10 17.20
C GLN A 297 0.89 0.92 16.52
N VAL A 298 -0.16 0.75 17.31
CA VAL A 298 -1.55 0.89 16.82
C VAL A 298 -1.81 2.38 16.67
N ASP A 299 -2.14 2.83 15.46
CA ASP A 299 -2.31 4.26 15.15
C ASP A 299 -3.67 4.81 15.58
N LYS A 300 -4.02 4.57 16.85
CA LYS A 300 -5.24 5.05 17.50
C LYS A 300 -4.87 5.69 18.83
N ASP A 301 -5.19 6.98 18.96
CA ASP A 301 -5.05 7.68 20.24
C ASP A 301 -6.09 7.12 21.21
N LEU A 302 -5.63 6.53 22.31
CA LEU A 302 -6.47 5.89 23.32
C LEU A 302 -7.42 6.87 24.02
N TYR A 303 -7.18 8.19 23.87
CA TYR A 303 -8.08 9.25 24.33
C TYR A 303 -9.00 9.82 23.24
N LEU A 304 -9.04 9.22 22.03
CA LEU A 304 -9.82 9.72 20.88
C LEU A 304 -9.61 11.23 20.62
N ARG A 305 -8.35 11.69 20.74
CA ARG A 305 -7.95 13.10 20.55
C ARG A 305 -8.67 14.10 21.46
N THR A 306 -9.25 13.64 22.57
CA THR A 306 -9.89 14.51 23.57
C THR A 306 -8.90 15.17 24.53
N GLY A 307 -7.67 14.64 24.61
CA GLY A 307 -6.60 15.20 25.42
C GLY A 307 -5.98 16.44 24.78
N TRP A 308 -5.92 17.55 25.52
CA TRP A 308 -5.35 18.80 25.00
C TRP A 308 -3.81 18.78 24.94
N THR A 309 -3.17 18.05 25.85
CA THR A 309 -1.71 18.00 25.98
C THR A 309 -1.16 16.60 26.17
N SER A 310 -2.01 15.57 26.07
CA SER A 310 -1.65 14.17 26.32
C SER A 310 -2.28 13.26 25.27
N SER A 311 -1.48 12.35 24.73
CA SER A 311 -1.93 11.24 23.89
C SER A 311 -1.44 9.93 24.47
N ALA A 312 -2.12 8.83 24.17
CA ALA A 312 -1.69 7.51 24.57
C ALA A 312 -1.89 6.52 23.42
N PHE A 313 -0.99 5.54 23.31
CA PHE A 313 -0.99 4.56 22.22
C PHE A 313 -0.61 3.17 22.72
N ILE A 314 -1.15 2.13 22.06
CA ILE A 314 -0.67 0.75 22.22
C ILE A 314 0.56 0.56 21.33
N ARG A 315 1.66 0.08 21.93
CA ARG A 315 2.85 -0.37 21.21
C ARG A 315 3.04 -1.87 21.41
N PHE A 316 3.57 -2.53 20.40
CA PHE A 316 3.84 -3.96 20.45
C PHE A 316 5.09 -4.32 19.65
N GLU A 317 5.78 -5.36 20.11
CA GLU A 317 6.85 -6.01 19.35
C GLU A 317 6.28 -7.26 18.69
N ARG A 318 6.73 -7.51 17.46
CA ARG A 318 6.40 -8.72 16.72
C ARG A 318 7.66 -9.32 16.13
N LYS A 319 7.70 -10.63 16.02
CA LYS A 319 8.78 -11.37 15.37
C LYS A 319 8.19 -12.47 14.53
N LYS A 320 8.84 -12.79 13.40
CA LYS A 320 8.44 -13.96 12.61
C LYS A 320 8.64 -15.21 13.45
N GLU A 321 7.69 -16.14 13.36
CA GLU A 321 7.74 -17.41 14.07
C GLU A 321 9.02 -18.19 13.76
N GLU A 322 9.48 -18.15 12.49
CA GLU A 322 10.73 -18.78 12.03
C GLU A 322 12.01 -18.13 12.60
N GLU A 323 11.94 -16.89 13.07
CA GLU A 323 13.07 -16.15 13.62
C GLU A 323 13.12 -16.22 15.15
N LEU A 324 12.11 -16.79 15.82
CA LEU A 324 12.06 -16.89 17.29
C LEU A 324 13.24 -17.71 17.84
N LEU A 325 14.01 -17.08 18.72
CA LEU A 325 15.08 -17.75 19.47
C LEU A 325 14.50 -18.54 20.64
N PRO A 326 15.18 -19.58 21.14
CA PRO A 326 14.71 -20.36 22.30
C PRO A 326 14.50 -19.55 23.59
N THR A 327 15.08 -18.35 23.67
CA THR A 327 14.94 -17.40 24.78
C THR A 327 13.80 -16.41 24.59
N ASP A 328 13.30 -16.26 23.37
CA ASP A 328 12.24 -15.30 23.06
C ASP A 328 10.94 -15.77 23.72
N LYS A 329 10.20 -14.81 24.30
CA LYS A 329 8.90 -15.08 24.88
C LYS A 329 7.82 -14.52 23.97
N VAL A 330 6.83 -15.35 23.65
CA VAL A 330 5.63 -14.93 22.92
C VAL A 330 4.49 -14.66 23.89
N VAL A 331 3.65 -13.68 23.58
CA VAL A 331 2.45 -13.35 24.35
C VAL A 331 1.38 -14.40 24.03
N ILE A 332 0.97 -15.16 25.04
CA ILE A 332 -0.07 -16.20 24.94
C ILE A 332 -1.37 -15.80 25.62
N ASP A 333 -1.36 -14.76 26.44
CA ASP A 333 -2.59 -14.20 26.99
C ASP A 333 -2.42 -12.73 27.38
N LEU A 334 -3.54 -12.03 27.39
CA LEU A 334 -3.64 -10.60 27.71
C LEU A 334 -4.91 -10.36 28.51
N LYS A 335 -4.76 -9.73 29.68
CA LYS A 335 -5.87 -9.32 30.54
C LYS A 335 -5.68 -7.87 30.99
N ILE A 336 -6.79 -7.19 31.23
CA ILE A 336 -6.80 -5.86 31.84
C ILE A 336 -7.40 -6.01 33.25
N SER A 337 -6.64 -5.61 34.28
CA SER A 337 -7.04 -5.78 35.68
C SER A 337 -6.25 -4.87 36.63
N ARG A 338 -6.89 -4.41 37.70
CA ARG A 338 -6.21 -3.71 38.82
C ARG A 338 -5.40 -4.66 39.70
N LEU A 339 -5.79 -5.94 39.74
CA LEU A 339 -5.14 -7.00 40.52
C LEU A 339 -4.45 -8.01 39.60
N VAL A 340 -3.48 -8.75 40.13
CA VAL A 340 -2.85 -9.86 39.39
C VAL A 340 -3.95 -10.85 38.96
N PRO A 341 -4.08 -11.19 37.67
CA PRO A 341 -5.10 -12.13 37.23
C PRO A 341 -4.93 -13.52 37.86
N GLU A 342 -6.03 -14.16 38.24
CA GLU A 342 -6.01 -15.50 38.86
C GLU A 342 -5.44 -16.57 37.91
N TYR A 343 -4.71 -17.51 38.51
CA TYR A 343 -4.21 -18.71 37.83
C TYR A 343 -5.33 -19.75 37.79
N LEU A 344 -5.94 -19.96 36.63
CA LEU A 344 -6.73 -21.18 36.42
C LEU A 344 -5.71 -22.30 36.19
N GLU A 345 -5.57 -23.19 37.17
CA GLU A 345 -4.73 -24.39 37.09
C GLU A 345 -5.25 -25.30 35.95
N ASP A 346 -4.74 -25.11 34.74
CA ASP A 346 -4.74 -26.16 33.74
C ASP A 346 -3.49 -27.03 33.99
N PRO A 347 -3.63 -28.30 34.42
CA PRO A 347 -2.49 -29.15 34.80
C PRO A 347 -1.47 -29.35 33.66
N GLU A 348 -1.87 -29.13 32.40
CA GLU A 348 -0.99 -29.21 31.23
C GLU A 348 -0.30 -27.87 30.89
N ASP A 349 -0.76 -26.74 31.46
CA ASP A 349 -0.31 -25.38 31.12
C ASP A 349 0.65 -24.77 32.16
N GLN A 350 1.74 -25.48 32.44
CA GLN A 350 2.87 -24.97 33.23
C GLN A 350 3.73 -23.98 32.42
N GLY A 351 3.19 -22.82 32.03
CA GLY A 351 3.95 -21.84 31.25
C GLY A 351 3.47 -20.40 31.42
N GLY A 352 4.35 -19.53 31.93
CA GLY A 352 4.24 -18.07 31.88
C GLY A 352 3.69 -17.42 33.15
N THR A 353 4.48 -16.50 33.72
CA THR A 353 4.07 -15.59 34.79
C THR A 353 3.36 -14.37 34.21
N TRP A 354 2.35 -13.86 34.91
CA TRP A 354 1.73 -12.58 34.56
C TRP A 354 2.71 -11.43 34.79
N GLU A 355 2.91 -10.61 33.77
CA GLU A 355 3.76 -9.43 33.82
C GLU A 355 2.93 -8.16 33.64
N GLN A 356 3.08 -7.21 34.56
CA GLN A 356 2.34 -5.95 34.52
C GLN A 356 2.92 -4.99 33.48
N ARG A 357 2.04 -4.18 32.88
CA ARG A 357 2.32 -3.06 31.97
C ARG A 357 1.41 -1.88 32.36
N PRO A 358 1.67 -0.65 31.88
CA PRO A 358 0.81 0.50 32.14
C PRO A 358 -0.63 0.28 31.64
N GLY A 359 -1.60 1.00 32.21
CA GLY A 359 -3.02 0.91 31.82
C GLY A 359 -3.76 -0.33 32.36
N GLY A 360 -3.25 -0.96 33.42
CA GLY A 360 -3.81 -2.19 34.00
C GLY A 360 -3.58 -3.43 33.14
N LEU A 361 -2.71 -3.34 32.13
CA LEU A 361 -2.41 -4.41 31.19
C LEU A 361 -1.53 -5.48 31.86
N TRP A 362 -1.92 -6.75 31.71
CA TRP A 362 -1.18 -7.92 32.16
C TRP A 362 -0.93 -8.84 30.98
N LEU A 363 0.33 -9.21 30.77
CA LEU A 363 0.74 -10.13 29.72
C LEU A 363 1.17 -11.46 30.31
N ARG A 364 0.69 -12.56 29.74
CA ARG A 364 1.22 -13.89 30.00
C ARG A 364 2.10 -14.28 28.84
N ARG A 365 3.38 -14.51 29.10
CA ARG A 365 4.38 -14.82 28.07
C ARG A 365 5.10 -16.12 28.32
N THR A 366 5.48 -16.83 27.27
CA THR A 366 6.15 -18.14 27.38
C THR A 366 7.25 -18.29 26.34
N ALA A 367 8.34 -18.98 26.72
CA ALA A 367 9.44 -19.35 25.84
C ALA A 367 9.34 -20.82 25.35
N LYS A 368 8.18 -21.48 25.55
CA LYS A 368 7.97 -22.85 25.07
C LYS A 368 8.04 -22.89 23.55
N ARG A 369 8.82 -23.85 23.02
CA ARG A 369 9.21 -23.97 21.60
C ARG A 369 8.05 -24.13 20.59
N HIS A 370 6.84 -24.46 21.06
CA HIS A 370 5.60 -24.59 20.25
C HIS A 370 4.49 -23.65 20.73
N ALA A 371 4.82 -22.63 21.52
CA ALA A 371 3.82 -21.68 21.99
C ALA A 371 3.27 -20.82 20.85
N SER A 372 4.11 -20.46 19.87
CA SER A 372 3.70 -19.81 18.61
C SER A 372 2.77 -20.71 17.78
N ASP A 373 3.06 -22.01 17.72
CA ASP A 373 2.28 -22.99 16.94
C ASP A 373 0.91 -23.29 17.55
N SER A 374 0.71 -22.92 18.82
CA SER A 374 -0.57 -23.08 19.49
C SER A 374 -1.52 -21.98 19.03
N GLN A 375 -2.78 -22.34 18.75
CA GLN A 375 -3.90 -21.40 18.56
C GLN A 375 -4.12 -20.43 19.76
N LYS A 376 -3.21 -20.40 20.74
CA LYS A 376 -3.23 -19.56 21.93
C LYS A 376 -2.38 -18.29 21.78
N ALA A 377 -1.30 -18.29 20.97
CA ALA A 377 -0.43 -17.12 20.82
C ALA A 377 -1.18 -15.93 20.23
N ILE A 378 -0.94 -14.74 20.78
CA ILE A 378 -1.47 -13.49 20.23
C ILE A 378 -0.60 -13.10 19.03
N THR A 379 -1.23 -12.95 17.86
CA THR A 379 -0.56 -12.65 16.58
C THR A 379 -0.88 -11.26 16.06
N ALA A 380 -1.94 -10.63 16.57
CA ALA A 380 -2.29 -9.25 16.26
C ALA A 380 -2.99 -8.56 17.44
N ILE A 381 -2.90 -7.24 17.46
CA ILE A 381 -3.56 -6.37 18.43
C ILE A 381 -4.10 -5.13 17.72
N ASP A 382 -5.26 -4.66 18.18
CA ASP A 382 -5.94 -3.45 17.72
C ASP A 382 -6.69 -2.81 18.91
N VAL A 383 -7.26 -1.62 18.70
CA VAL A 383 -8.02 -0.88 19.70
C VAL A 383 -9.38 -0.51 19.12
N LEU A 384 -10.42 -0.76 19.92
CA LEU A 384 -11.81 -0.38 19.66
C LEU A 384 -12.34 0.39 20.87
N PHE A 385 -13.46 1.08 20.69
CA PHE A 385 -14.01 1.99 21.71
C PHE A 385 -15.51 1.75 21.89
N GLY A 386 -16.03 2.09 23.06
CA GLY A 386 -17.44 1.89 23.41
C GLY A 386 -17.70 0.61 24.21
N ALA A 387 -18.74 0.64 25.05
CA ALA A 387 -19.16 -0.51 25.83
C ALA A 387 -19.72 -1.66 24.97
N ASP A 388 -20.21 -1.32 23.79
CA ASP A 388 -20.79 -2.16 22.75
C ASP A 388 -19.80 -2.49 21.62
N ALA A 389 -18.50 -2.27 21.85
CA ALA A 389 -17.46 -2.58 20.87
C ALA A 389 -17.46 -4.08 20.51
N VAL A 390 -17.44 -4.37 19.21
CA VAL A 390 -17.39 -5.73 18.66
C VAL A 390 -16.33 -5.82 17.57
N ASP A 391 -15.81 -7.02 17.35
CA ASP A 391 -14.86 -7.28 16.26
C ASP A 391 -15.41 -8.39 15.33
N PRO A 392 -15.80 -8.05 14.10
CA PRO A 392 -16.31 -9.02 13.11
C PRO A 392 -15.20 -9.79 12.41
N ARG A 393 -13.93 -9.44 12.58
CA ARG A 393 -12.82 -10.13 11.93
C ARG A 393 -12.66 -11.53 12.53
N ILE A 394 -12.40 -12.54 11.71
CA ILE A 394 -12.32 -13.94 12.19
C ILE A 394 -11.13 -14.12 13.12
N GLY A 395 -11.38 -14.74 14.29
CA GLY A 395 -10.35 -15.06 15.28
C GLY A 395 -9.95 -13.88 16.16
N TRP A 396 -10.63 -12.74 16.02
CA TRP A 396 -10.46 -11.59 16.89
C TRP A 396 -11.40 -11.63 18.09
N GLU A 397 -10.91 -11.10 19.21
CA GLU A 397 -11.62 -11.07 20.49
C GLU A 397 -11.41 -9.69 21.12
N VAL A 398 -12.51 -8.98 21.38
CA VAL A 398 -12.51 -7.74 22.16
C VAL A 398 -12.46 -8.09 23.64
N LYS A 399 -11.56 -7.45 24.40
CA LYS A 399 -11.46 -7.66 25.85
C LYS A 399 -12.55 -6.91 26.61
N ASP A 400 -13.18 -7.62 27.55
CA ASP A 400 -14.33 -7.12 28.32
C ASP A 400 -14.03 -5.92 29.23
N THR A 401 -12.79 -5.79 29.70
CA THR A 401 -12.40 -4.71 30.62
C THR A 401 -11.68 -3.60 29.83
N PRO A 402 -12.14 -2.35 29.91
CA PRO A 402 -11.47 -1.23 29.25
C PRO A 402 -10.11 -0.93 29.89
N LEU A 403 -9.24 -0.25 29.15
CA LEU A 403 -7.92 0.18 29.62
C LEU A 403 -8.04 1.12 30.84
N LEU A 404 -7.25 0.80 31.87
CA LEU A 404 -7.26 1.49 33.16
C LEU A 404 -6.12 2.52 33.23
N LEU A 405 -6.11 3.47 32.29
CA LEU A 405 -5.13 4.56 32.26
C LEU A 405 -5.56 5.74 33.12
N ASP A 406 -6.75 6.26 32.85
CA ASP A 406 -7.36 7.36 33.59
C ASP A 406 -8.90 7.35 33.42
N SER A 407 -9.58 8.33 34.03
CA SER A 407 -11.04 8.44 33.94
C SER A 407 -11.55 8.69 32.51
N ARG A 408 -10.69 9.13 31.57
CA ARG A 408 -11.08 9.35 30.17
C ARG A 408 -11.15 8.02 29.43
N THR A 409 -10.13 7.15 29.56
CA THR A 409 -10.18 5.82 28.92
C THR A 409 -11.28 4.95 29.50
N GLU A 410 -11.55 5.06 30.81
CA GLU A 410 -12.69 4.41 31.44
C GLU A 410 -14.02 4.97 30.88
N GLY A 411 -14.15 6.29 30.74
CA GLY A 411 -15.37 6.91 30.19
C GLY A 411 -15.59 6.70 28.68
N LEU A 412 -14.53 6.52 27.90
CA LEU A 412 -14.59 6.19 26.47
C LEU A 412 -14.71 4.68 26.22
N GLU A 413 -14.57 3.86 27.27
CA GLU A 413 -14.55 2.40 27.17
C GLU A 413 -13.51 1.92 26.14
N THR A 414 -12.28 2.43 26.24
CA THR A 414 -11.17 2.07 25.32
C THR A 414 -10.77 0.61 25.53
N ARG A 415 -11.05 -0.26 24.55
CA ARG A 415 -10.88 -1.72 24.63
C ARG A 415 -9.79 -2.23 23.70
N ILE A 416 -9.08 -3.26 24.16
CA ILE A 416 -8.10 -3.98 23.33
C ILE A 416 -8.85 -5.08 22.57
N SER A 417 -8.60 -5.19 21.27
CA SER A 417 -8.96 -6.36 20.46
C SER A 417 -7.70 -7.13 20.10
N VAL A 418 -7.72 -8.46 20.19
CA VAL A 418 -6.57 -9.32 19.85
C VAL A 418 -6.97 -10.46 18.94
N ARG A 419 -6.05 -10.88 18.06
CA ARG A 419 -6.18 -12.12 17.30
C ARG A 419 -5.27 -13.20 17.86
N ARG A 420 -5.77 -14.43 17.91
CA ARG A 420 -4.96 -15.60 18.28
C ARG A 420 -4.69 -16.53 17.12
N GLY A 421 -3.49 -17.09 17.08
CA GLY A 421 -3.05 -18.01 16.04
C GLY A 421 -3.01 -17.39 14.64
N ASN A 422 -2.85 -18.26 13.65
CA ASN A 422 -2.82 -17.85 12.25
C ASN A 422 -4.22 -17.49 11.75
N PRO A 423 -4.38 -16.38 10.98
CA PRO A 423 -5.68 -16.03 10.44
C PRO A 423 -6.20 -17.13 9.51
N PRO A 424 -7.47 -17.54 9.64
CA PRO A 424 -8.05 -18.46 8.68
C PRO A 424 -8.20 -17.79 7.33
N LYS A 425 -7.88 -18.51 6.25
CA LYS A 425 -8.14 -18.04 4.88
C LYS A 425 -9.65 -17.95 4.66
N THR A 426 -10.17 -16.74 4.49
CA THR A 426 -11.56 -16.50 4.11
C THR A 426 -11.71 -16.66 2.60
N LYS A 427 -12.77 -17.35 2.18
CA LYS A 427 -13.22 -17.32 0.78
C LYS A 427 -14.40 -16.38 0.71
N LYS A 428 -14.39 -15.44 -0.23
CA LYS A 428 -15.55 -14.60 -0.50
C LYS A 428 -16.74 -15.49 -0.88
N PRO A 429 -17.93 -15.28 -0.30
CA PRO A 429 -19.10 -16.08 -0.64
C PRO A 429 -19.49 -15.84 -2.10
N VAL A 430 -20.18 -16.79 -2.70
CA VAL A 430 -20.77 -16.64 -4.04
C VAL A 430 -22.28 -16.76 -3.88
N PRO A 431 -23.02 -15.63 -3.84
CA PRO A 431 -24.47 -15.65 -3.68
C PRO A 431 -25.14 -16.49 -4.76
N ARG A 432 -26.21 -17.20 -4.38
CA ARG A 432 -26.93 -18.09 -5.29
C ARG A 432 -28.42 -18.07 -5.00
N ILE A 433 -29.23 -18.16 -6.05
CA ILE A 433 -30.67 -18.43 -5.93
C ILE A 433 -30.89 -19.77 -5.26
N ASN A 434 -31.76 -19.80 -4.25
CA ASN A 434 -32.04 -20.99 -3.46
C ASN A 434 -32.68 -22.12 -4.28
N GLU A 435 -32.60 -23.34 -3.75
CA GLU A 435 -33.20 -24.52 -4.36
C GLU A 435 -34.73 -24.50 -4.42
N ASN A 436 -35.41 -23.49 -3.87
CA ASN A 436 -36.84 -23.24 -4.06
C ASN A 436 -37.12 -22.15 -5.13
N GLY A 437 -36.09 -21.55 -5.72
CA GLY A 437 -36.19 -20.46 -6.68
C GLY A 437 -36.38 -19.08 -6.05
N ARG A 438 -36.21 -18.95 -4.74
CA ARG A 438 -36.33 -17.70 -4.00
C ARG A 438 -34.96 -17.09 -3.72
N PHE A 439 -34.96 -15.77 -3.56
CA PHE A 439 -33.81 -15.02 -3.03
C PHE A 439 -34.35 -13.79 -2.31
N LYS A 440 -33.89 -13.51 -1.09
CA LYS A 440 -34.37 -12.39 -0.30
C LYS A 440 -33.24 -11.43 0.01
N ILE A 441 -33.44 -10.16 -0.36
CA ILE A 441 -32.54 -9.05 0.00
C ILE A 441 -33.19 -8.23 1.12
N MET A 442 -32.43 -7.98 2.17
CA MET A 442 -32.75 -6.99 3.21
C MET A 442 -31.91 -5.74 2.98
N GLN A 443 -32.54 -4.57 2.97
CA GLN A 443 -31.84 -3.29 2.83
C GLN A 443 -31.78 -2.58 4.18
N LEU A 444 -30.58 -2.41 4.70
CA LEU A 444 -30.29 -1.65 5.91
C LEU A 444 -29.80 -0.26 5.51
N ALA A 445 -30.69 0.73 5.57
CA ALA A 445 -30.39 2.12 5.30
C ALA A 445 -30.29 2.93 6.60
N ASP A 446 -29.31 3.84 6.68
CA ASP A 446 -29.22 4.88 7.70
C ASP A 446 -29.24 4.33 9.14
N LEU A 447 -28.31 3.42 9.47
CA LEU A 447 -28.19 2.89 10.84
C LEU A 447 -27.65 3.92 11.82
N HIS A 448 -26.80 4.85 11.36
CA HIS A 448 -26.17 5.89 12.18
C HIS A 448 -25.60 5.36 13.50
N LEU A 449 -24.76 4.33 13.42
CA LEU A 449 -24.08 3.80 14.60
C LEU A 449 -22.96 4.75 15.04
N SER A 450 -22.78 4.90 16.35
CA SER A 450 -21.82 5.78 16.98
C SER A 450 -20.53 5.03 17.36
N THR A 451 -19.50 5.71 17.87
CA THR A 451 -18.36 4.99 18.48
C THR A 451 -18.80 4.23 19.75
N GLY A 452 -19.70 4.81 20.56
CA GLY A 452 -20.30 4.12 21.71
C GLY A 452 -21.79 3.86 21.51
N LEU A 453 -22.57 3.84 22.59
CA LEU A 453 -24.00 3.47 22.59
C LEU A 453 -24.93 4.46 21.84
N GLY A 454 -24.43 5.66 21.51
CA GLY A 454 -25.21 6.70 20.85
C GLY A 454 -26.36 7.26 21.70
N ALA A 455 -27.05 8.27 21.17
CA ALA A 455 -28.24 8.85 21.80
C ALA A 455 -29.40 8.79 20.81
N CYS A 456 -30.54 8.26 21.24
CA CYS A 456 -31.71 8.15 20.37
C CYS A 456 -32.19 9.53 19.92
N ARG A 457 -32.37 9.70 18.61
CA ARG A 457 -33.03 10.86 18.00
C ARG A 457 -34.44 10.45 17.60
N ASP A 458 -35.41 11.23 18.09
CA ASP A 458 -36.84 11.07 17.84
C ASP A 458 -37.39 9.63 17.98
N PRO A 459 -37.07 8.90 19.08
CA PRO A 459 -37.53 7.53 19.22
C PRO A 459 -39.05 7.44 19.38
N VAL A 460 -39.66 6.46 18.71
CA VAL A 460 -41.07 6.10 18.87
C VAL A 460 -41.18 4.63 19.25
N PRO A 461 -41.73 4.27 20.43
CA PRO A 461 -42.01 5.15 21.56
C PRO A 461 -40.73 5.78 22.10
N ALA A 462 -40.87 6.86 22.87
CA ALA A 462 -39.72 7.57 23.45
C ALA A 462 -38.91 6.69 24.40
N GLU A 463 -39.63 5.87 25.18
CA GLU A 463 -39.07 4.84 26.06
C GLU A 463 -39.57 3.47 25.58
N PRO A 464 -38.70 2.56 25.13
CA PRO A 464 -39.11 1.21 24.71
C PRO A 464 -39.65 0.41 25.91
N VAL A 465 -39.04 0.59 27.07
CA VAL A 465 -39.48 0.07 28.36
C VAL A 465 -39.62 1.25 29.33
N PRO A 466 -40.75 1.42 30.03
CA PRO A 466 -40.93 2.53 30.96
C PRO A 466 -39.79 2.64 31.99
N GLY A 467 -39.15 3.81 32.05
CA GLY A 467 -38.03 4.09 32.96
C GLY A 467 -36.65 3.65 32.47
N GLN A 468 -36.55 3.02 31.29
CA GLN A 468 -35.27 2.71 30.64
C GLN A 468 -34.87 3.83 29.69
N LYS A 469 -33.64 4.33 29.84
CA LYS A 469 -33.06 5.32 28.92
C LYS A 469 -32.86 4.68 27.54
N CYS A 470 -33.24 5.39 26.48
CA CYS A 470 -33.03 4.94 25.10
C CYS A 470 -31.56 5.13 24.69
N GLU A 471 -30.92 4.03 24.31
CA GLU A 471 -29.58 3.98 23.70
C GLU A 471 -29.75 3.63 22.23
N ALA A 472 -29.17 4.44 21.34
CA ALA A 472 -29.47 4.38 19.91
C ALA A 472 -28.96 3.09 19.27
N ASP A 473 -27.69 2.79 19.49
CA ASP A 473 -27.02 1.67 18.84
C ASP A 473 -27.59 0.32 19.32
N PRO A 474 -27.75 0.04 20.63
CA PRO A 474 -28.37 -1.20 21.08
C PRO A 474 -29.79 -1.41 20.55
N ARG A 475 -30.65 -0.37 20.57
CA ARG A 475 -32.02 -0.48 20.07
C ARG A 475 -32.08 -0.71 18.56
N THR A 476 -31.19 -0.07 17.82
CA THR A 476 -31.04 -0.28 16.37
C THR A 476 -30.61 -1.71 16.07
N LEU A 477 -29.59 -2.20 16.78
CA LEU A 477 -29.05 -3.55 16.56
C LEU A 477 -30.01 -4.65 17.02
N GLU A 478 -30.77 -4.46 18.10
CA GLU A 478 -31.84 -5.38 18.52
C GLU A 478 -32.94 -5.48 17.46
N PHE A 479 -33.32 -4.34 16.86
CA PHE A 479 -34.27 -4.31 15.75
C PHE A 479 -33.75 -5.08 14.54
N VAL A 480 -32.49 -4.83 14.13
CA VAL A 480 -31.85 -5.53 13.01
C VAL A 480 -31.73 -7.02 13.30
N GLU A 481 -31.27 -7.41 14.48
CA GLU A 481 -31.13 -8.80 14.93
C GLU A 481 -32.47 -9.55 14.82
N ARG A 482 -33.55 -8.99 15.36
CA ARG A 482 -34.88 -9.59 15.27
C ARG A 482 -35.27 -9.85 13.82
N LEU A 483 -35.07 -8.87 12.94
CA LEU A 483 -35.43 -9.02 11.53
C LEU A 483 -34.55 -10.02 10.79
N LEU A 484 -33.26 -10.11 11.10
CA LEU A 484 -32.38 -11.14 10.52
C LEU A 484 -32.87 -12.55 10.90
N ASP A 485 -33.34 -12.74 12.13
CA ASP A 485 -33.80 -14.04 12.63
C ASP A 485 -35.21 -14.41 12.09
N GLU A 486 -36.11 -13.44 11.98
CA GLU A 486 -37.47 -13.64 11.49
C GLU A 486 -37.56 -13.76 9.96
N GLU A 487 -36.83 -12.90 9.23
CA GLU A 487 -36.93 -12.84 7.76
C GLU A 487 -35.91 -13.73 7.06
N GLN A 488 -34.80 -14.07 7.72
CA GLN A 488 -33.72 -14.91 7.19
C GLN A 488 -33.32 -14.51 5.75
N PRO A 489 -32.85 -13.27 5.53
CA PRO A 489 -32.45 -12.83 4.21
C PRO A 489 -31.24 -13.61 3.70
N ASP A 490 -31.20 -13.83 2.39
CA ASP A 490 -30.07 -14.47 1.70
C ASP A 490 -28.92 -13.49 1.48
N PHE A 491 -29.23 -12.19 1.47
CA PHE A 491 -28.30 -11.11 1.20
C PHE A 491 -28.71 -9.82 1.90
N VAL A 492 -27.73 -9.02 2.32
CA VAL A 492 -27.96 -7.71 2.92
C VAL A 492 -27.25 -6.61 2.12
N VAL A 493 -27.97 -5.52 1.83
CA VAL A 493 -27.38 -4.29 1.29
C VAL A 493 -27.36 -3.23 2.39
N LEU A 494 -26.15 -2.76 2.73
CA LEU A 494 -25.92 -1.63 3.62
C LEU A 494 -25.88 -0.36 2.75
N SER A 495 -27.01 0.36 2.64
CA SER A 495 -27.20 1.42 1.63
C SER A 495 -26.80 2.82 2.10
N GLY A 496 -25.64 2.94 2.75
CA GLY A 496 -25.06 4.20 3.25
C GLY A 496 -25.54 4.62 4.63
N ASP A 497 -24.79 5.55 5.23
CA ASP A 497 -24.97 6.11 6.58
C ASP A 497 -25.06 5.04 7.66
N GLN A 498 -24.15 4.08 7.58
CA GLN A 498 -24.00 3.05 8.60
C GLN A 498 -23.28 3.62 9.82
N VAL A 499 -22.33 4.53 9.58
CA VAL A 499 -21.56 5.27 10.58
C VAL A 499 -22.18 6.65 10.75
N ASN A 500 -22.45 7.05 11.99
CA ASN A 500 -22.92 8.40 12.28
C ASN A 500 -21.75 9.40 12.28
N GLY A 501 -21.80 10.43 11.46
CA GLY A 501 -20.69 11.38 11.31
C GLY A 501 -20.34 12.13 12.60
N GLU A 502 -21.34 12.57 13.38
CA GLU A 502 -21.10 13.41 14.57
C GLU A 502 -20.56 12.64 15.78
N THR A 503 -21.00 11.39 15.95
CA THR A 503 -20.74 10.61 17.18
C THR A 503 -19.77 9.45 16.99
N SER A 504 -19.15 9.34 15.81
CA SER A 504 -18.19 8.29 15.46
C SER A 504 -16.76 8.82 15.38
N ARG A 505 -16.17 9.12 16.55
CA ARG A 505 -14.77 9.58 16.65
C ARG A 505 -13.73 8.51 16.29
N ASP A 506 -14.13 7.23 16.38
CA ASP A 506 -13.48 6.08 15.76
C ASP A 506 -14.54 5.38 14.91
N ALA A 507 -14.48 5.63 13.60
CA ALA A 507 -15.44 5.13 12.61
C ALA A 507 -15.36 3.60 12.46
N GLN A 508 -14.18 3.00 12.70
CA GLN A 508 -14.02 1.54 12.67
C GLN A 508 -14.89 0.84 13.72
N SER A 509 -14.94 1.35 14.97
CA SER A 509 -15.81 0.77 16.01
C SER A 509 -17.29 0.81 15.62
N ALA A 510 -17.74 1.91 14.98
CA ALA A 510 -19.11 2.04 14.49
C ALA A 510 -19.39 1.07 13.32
N LEU A 511 -18.50 1.04 12.32
CA LEU A 511 -18.60 0.17 11.16
C LEU A 511 -18.61 -1.32 11.54
N PHE A 512 -17.81 -1.71 12.52
CA PHE A 512 -17.76 -3.10 12.99
C PHE A 512 -19.10 -3.56 13.58
N LYS A 513 -19.81 -2.66 14.26
CA LYS A 513 -21.16 -2.95 14.78
C LYS A 513 -22.18 -3.21 13.67
N SER A 514 -22.12 -2.47 12.56
CA SER A 514 -23.10 -2.61 11.47
C SER A 514 -23.01 -3.96 10.75
N VAL A 515 -21.83 -4.59 10.74
CA VAL A 515 -21.59 -5.86 10.03
C VAL A 515 -21.55 -7.08 10.95
N LYS A 516 -21.34 -6.91 12.27
CA LYS A 516 -21.11 -8.03 13.19
C LYS A 516 -22.24 -9.07 13.17
N LEU A 517 -23.49 -8.60 13.20
CA LEU A 517 -24.67 -9.47 13.16
C LEU A 517 -24.74 -10.30 11.88
N LEU A 518 -24.26 -9.75 10.76
CA LEU A 518 -24.22 -10.40 9.45
C LEU A 518 -23.11 -11.46 9.40
N VAL A 519 -21.92 -11.10 9.91
CA VAL A 519 -20.77 -12.02 9.95
C VAL A 519 -21.03 -13.23 10.84
N ASP A 520 -21.63 -13.03 12.02
CA ASP A 520 -21.98 -14.12 12.94
C ASP A 520 -22.98 -15.10 12.31
N ARG A 521 -23.92 -14.56 11.54
CA ARG A 521 -24.94 -15.34 10.80
C ARG A 521 -24.46 -15.84 9.44
N LYS A 522 -23.23 -15.47 9.02
CA LYS A 522 -22.62 -15.84 7.74
C LYS A 522 -23.42 -15.36 6.53
N ILE A 523 -24.11 -14.23 6.67
CA ILE A 523 -24.94 -13.64 5.62
C ILE A 523 -24.03 -12.79 4.72
N PRO A 524 -23.96 -13.07 3.40
CA PRO A 524 -23.25 -12.22 2.46
C PRO A 524 -23.87 -10.81 2.40
N TYR A 525 -23.03 -9.80 2.29
CA TYR A 525 -23.48 -8.42 2.23
C TYR A 525 -22.64 -7.56 1.30
N ALA A 526 -23.20 -6.43 0.86
CA ALA A 526 -22.50 -5.39 0.14
C ALA A 526 -22.86 -4.02 0.71
N ALA A 527 -21.91 -3.09 0.69
CA ALA A 527 -22.05 -1.76 1.27
C ALA A 527 -21.71 -0.65 0.28
N ILE A 528 -22.49 0.41 0.33
CA ILE A 528 -22.19 1.71 -0.29
C ILE A 528 -22.12 2.77 0.81
N PHE A 529 -21.48 3.90 0.51
CA PHE A 529 -21.37 5.00 1.45
C PHE A 529 -22.49 6.01 1.29
N GLY A 530 -22.88 6.59 2.41
CA GLY A 530 -23.66 7.79 2.50
C GLY A 530 -22.84 9.02 2.87
N ASN A 531 -23.50 10.15 3.00
CA ASN A 531 -22.82 11.44 3.22
C ASN A 531 -22.21 11.57 4.62
N HIS A 532 -22.65 10.76 5.59
CA HIS A 532 -22.14 10.79 6.97
C HIS A 532 -20.98 9.82 7.21
N ASP A 533 -20.82 8.78 6.39
CA ASP A 533 -19.89 7.69 6.68
C ASP A 533 -18.42 8.15 6.79
N ASP A 534 -18.01 9.19 6.05
CA ASP A 534 -16.64 9.70 6.01
C ASP A 534 -16.40 11.05 6.71
N GLU A 535 -17.35 11.46 7.55
CA GLU A 535 -17.25 12.65 8.40
C GLU A 535 -16.40 12.41 9.67
N GLY A 536 -16.18 11.14 10.04
CA GLY A 536 -15.36 10.73 11.18
C GLY A 536 -13.84 10.82 10.96
N ASP A 537 -13.10 9.96 11.64
CA ASP A 537 -11.63 9.91 11.58
C ASP A 537 -11.07 9.16 10.36
N LEU A 538 -11.88 8.31 9.70
CA LEU A 538 -11.54 7.59 8.48
C LEU A 538 -12.26 8.15 7.25
N LYS A 539 -11.60 8.09 6.09
CA LYS A 539 -12.19 8.46 4.79
C LYS A 539 -12.76 7.26 4.05
N ARG A 540 -13.60 7.50 3.04
CA ARG A 540 -14.26 6.44 2.25
C ARG A 540 -13.30 5.37 1.71
N PRO A 541 -12.11 5.70 1.14
CA PRO A 541 -11.15 4.66 0.74
C PRO A 541 -10.70 3.78 1.90
N GLU A 542 -10.43 4.36 3.07
CA GLU A 542 -9.96 3.65 4.27
C GLU A 542 -11.08 2.77 4.86
N LEU A 543 -12.33 3.25 4.86
CA LEU A 543 -13.49 2.46 5.26
C LEU A 543 -13.78 1.31 4.29
N MET A 544 -13.59 1.53 2.99
CA MET A 544 -13.79 0.48 1.97
C MET A 544 -12.72 -0.61 2.07
N GLU A 545 -11.47 -0.24 2.33
CA GLU A 545 -10.39 -1.21 2.58
C GLU A 545 -10.75 -2.13 3.75
N ILE A 546 -11.27 -1.57 4.85
CA ILE A 546 -11.78 -2.37 5.97
C ILE A 546 -12.91 -3.30 5.49
N LEU A 547 -13.90 -2.77 4.77
CA LEU A 547 -15.04 -3.56 4.27
C LEU A 547 -14.64 -4.69 3.32
N GLU A 548 -13.67 -4.48 2.42
CA GLU A 548 -13.20 -5.48 1.45
C GLU A 548 -12.56 -6.71 2.11
N ASP A 549 -11.93 -6.50 3.26
CA ASP A 549 -11.23 -7.52 4.06
C ASP A 549 -12.15 -8.26 5.04
N LEU A 550 -13.33 -7.70 5.33
CA LEU A 550 -14.24 -8.29 6.30
C LEU A 550 -14.92 -9.57 5.77
N PRO A 551 -15.18 -10.56 6.65
CA PRO A 551 -15.81 -11.81 6.24
C PRO A 551 -17.20 -11.59 5.65
N TYR A 552 -17.56 -12.38 4.63
CA TYR A 552 -18.85 -12.32 3.93
C TYR A 552 -19.15 -11.00 3.20
N SER A 553 -18.26 -10.01 3.25
CA SER A 553 -18.36 -8.81 2.45
C SER A 553 -18.08 -9.08 0.97
N LEU A 554 -18.95 -8.55 0.12
CA LEU A 554 -18.79 -8.45 -1.33
C LEU A 554 -18.59 -7.00 -1.78
N SER A 555 -18.36 -6.09 -0.83
CA SER A 555 -18.02 -4.70 -1.13
C SER A 555 -16.72 -4.62 -1.91
N ALA A 556 -16.62 -3.62 -2.78
CA ALA A 556 -15.41 -3.32 -3.54
C ALA A 556 -15.27 -1.81 -3.77
N ALA A 557 -14.04 -1.31 -3.82
CA ALA A 557 -13.77 0.10 -4.12
C ALA A 557 -14.22 0.50 -5.53
N GLY A 558 -14.14 -0.44 -6.48
CA GLY A 558 -14.37 -0.17 -7.90
C GLY A 558 -13.12 0.34 -8.62
N PRO A 559 -13.24 0.73 -9.90
CA PRO A 559 -12.10 1.22 -10.68
C PRO A 559 -11.62 2.59 -10.19
N GLU A 560 -10.29 2.76 -10.09
CA GLU A 560 -9.65 3.97 -9.55
C GLU A 560 -9.92 5.22 -10.43
N GLU A 561 -10.15 5.04 -11.73
CA GLU A 561 -10.42 6.12 -12.68
C GLU A 561 -11.88 6.63 -12.65
N VAL A 562 -12.75 6.02 -11.84
CA VAL A 562 -14.16 6.38 -11.71
C VAL A 562 -14.35 7.21 -10.44
N ASP A 563 -15.09 8.32 -10.54
CA ASP A 563 -15.33 9.19 -9.38
C ASP A 563 -16.07 8.45 -8.24
N GLY A 564 -15.64 8.69 -6.99
CA GLY A 564 -16.23 8.07 -5.80
C GLY A 564 -15.61 6.72 -5.44
N VAL A 565 -15.97 6.17 -4.29
CA VAL A 565 -15.51 4.87 -3.78
C VAL A 565 -16.71 3.99 -3.49
N GLY A 566 -16.72 2.77 -4.04
CA GLY A 566 -17.88 1.89 -3.95
C GLY A 566 -18.71 1.84 -5.24
N ASN A 567 -18.05 1.93 -6.40
CA ASN A 567 -18.68 1.74 -7.71
C ASN A 567 -18.41 0.32 -8.23
N TYR A 568 -19.34 -0.61 -7.99
CA TYR A 568 -19.15 -2.03 -8.32
C TYR A 568 -20.49 -2.73 -8.58
N TYR A 569 -20.43 -4.03 -8.88
CA TYR A 569 -21.61 -4.87 -9.00
C TYR A 569 -21.39 -6.21 -8.33
N VAL A 570 -22.49 -6.84 -7.92
CA VAL A 570 -22.53 -8.20 -7.35
C VAL A 570 -23.47 -9.05 -8.20
N GLU A 571 -22.97 -10.19 -8.67
CA GLU A 571 -23.79 -11.19 -9.37
C GLU A 571 -24.25 -12.29 -8.42
N VAL A 572 -25.55 -12.60 -8.48
CA VAL A 572 -26.15 -13.75 -7.80
C VAL A 572 -26.33 -14.86 -8.83
N LEU A 573 -25.67 -15.99 -8.62
CA LEU A 573 -25.73 -17.10 -9.58
C LEU A 573 -27.08 -17.82 -9.54
N GLY A 574 -27.47 -18.41 -10.66
CA GLY A 574 -28.67 -19.24 -10.74
C GLY A 574 -28.59 -20.51 -9.88
N ARG A 575 -29.70 -21.25 -9.79
CA ARG A 575 -29.84 -22.44 -8.92
C ARG A 575 -28.88 -23.58 -9.28
N GLY A 576 -28.63 -24.48 -8.32
CA GLY A 576 -27.77 -25.64 -8.53
C GLY A 576 -26.31 -25.27 -8.80
N SER A 577 -25.74 -25.81 -9.88
CA SER A 577 -24.31 -25.65 -10.21
C SER A 577 -24.03 -24.68 -11.35
N THR A 578 -25.03 -23.92 -11.83
CA THR A 578 -24.82 -22.98 -12.93
C THR A 578 -23.85 -21.86 -12.54
N ALA A 579 -23.03 -21.44 -13.48
CA ALA A 579 -22.15 -20.28 -13.35
C ALA A 579 -22.76 -19.00 -13.94
N HIS A 580 -23.97 -19.07 -14.49
CA HIS A 580 -24.67 -17.92 -15.05
C HIS A 580 -25.34 -17.08 -13.97
N SER A 581 -25.27 -15.77 -14.14
CA SER A 581 -25.87 -14.78 -13.25
C SER A 581 -27.38 -14.70 -13.45
N ALA A 582 -28.13 -14.83 -12.36
CA ALA A 582 -29.57 -14.67 -12.31
C ALA A 582 -29.98 -13.24 -11.92
N LEU A 583 -29.19 -12.60 -11.05
CA LEU A 583 -29.39 -11.21 -10.62
C LEU A 583 -28.07 -10.44 -10.71
N THR A 584 -28.12 -9.18 -11.14
CA THR A 584 -26.99 -8.24 -10.99
C THR A 584 -27.43 -7.05 -10.15
N LEU A 585 -26.76 -6.85 -9.03
CA LEU A 585 -26.92 -5.69 -8.16
C LEU A 585 -25.82 -4.69 -8.50
N TYR A 586 -26.17 -3.51 -8.98
CA TYR A 586 -25.24 -2.40 -9.19
C TYR A 586 -25.22 -1.51 -7.94
N LEU A 587 -24.03 -1.18 -7.46
CA LEU A 587 -23.79 -0.38 -6.27
C LEU A 587 -22.96 0.82 -6.68
N LEU A 588 -23.46 2.02 -6.41
CA LEU A 588 -22.79 3.26 -6.82
C LEU A 588 -22.67 4.24 -5.67
N ASP A 589 -21.51 4.90 -5.63
CA ASP A 589 -21.25 5.98 -4.69
C ASP A 589 -21.97 7.25 -5.14
N SER A 590 -22.99 7.67 -4.39
CA SER A 590 -23.72 8.91 -4.63
C SER A 590 -23.06 10.17 -4.05
N HIS A 591 -21.83 10.07 -3.55
CA HIS A 591 -21.03 11.16 -2.96
C HIS A 591 -21.60 11.67 -1.63
N SER A 592 -21.18 12.87 -1.20
CA SER A 592 -21.64 13.53 0.02
C SER A 592 -22.30 14.88 -0.34
N TYR A 593 -21.60 15.98 -0.10
CA TYR A 593 -22.10 17.33 -0.30
C TYR A 593 -21.61 17.92 -1.61
N SER A 594 -22.41 18.80 -2.21
CA SER A 594 -22.13 19.39 -3.51
C SER A 594 -20.77 20.09 -3.55
N PRO A 595 -19.93 19.83 -4.57
CA PRO A 595 -18.66 20.53 -4.74
C PRO A 595 -18.85 21.99 -5.22
N ASP A 596 -20.07 22.36 -5.64
CA ASP A 596 -20.44 23.71 -6.07
C ASP A 596 -21.72 24.19 -5.36
N GLU A 597 -21.62 24.39 -4.04
CA GLU A 597 -22.68 24.93 -3.18
C GLU A 597 -23.23 26.31 -3.63
N ARG A 598 -22.53 27.01 -4.53
CA ARG A 598 -23.04 28.30 -5.05
C ARG A 598 -24.12 28.09 -6.09
N GLN A 599 -23.93 27.12 -6.97
CA GLN A 599 -24.85 26.85 -8.08
C GLN A 599 -25.84 25.73 -7.75
N PHE A 600 -25.37 24.69 -7.07
CA PHE A 600 -26.14 23.50 -6.73
C PHE A 600 -26.00 23.25 -5.23
N ARG A 601 -26.92 23.78 -4.43
CA ARG A 601 -26.88 23.65 -2.97
C ARG A 601 -27.25 22.24 -2.51
N GLY A 602 -26.60 21.79 -1.44
CA GLY A 602 -26.95 20.56 -0.73
C GLY A 602 -26.08 19.38 -1.15
N TYR A 603 -26.69 18.39 -1.81
CA TYR A 603 -26.04 17.11 -2.03
C TYR A 603 -25.43 16.97 -3.42
N ASP A 604 -24.36 16.19 -3.48
CA ASP A 604 -23.66 15.89 -4.72
C ASP A 604 -24.35 14.78 -5.53
N TRP A 605 -23.95 14.61 -6.79
CA TRP A 605 -24.61 13.73 -7.76
C TRP A 605 -23.66 12.70 -8.36
N ILE A 606 -24.24 11.61 -8.89
CA ILE A 606 -23.53 10.61 -9.69
C ILE A 606 -22.88 11.29 -10.91
N LYS A 607 -21.56 11.10 -11.06
CA LYS A 607 -20.73 11.79 -12.04
C LYS A 607 -20.81 11.16 -13.43
N PRO A 608 -20.50 11.92 -14.51
CA PRO A 608 -20.45 11.37 -15.86
C PRO A 608 -19.50 10.18 -16.04
N SER A 609 -18.40 10.10 -15.28
CA SER A 609 -17.48 8.96 -15.27
C SER A 609 -18.17 7.69 -14.75
N GLN A 610 -18.91 7.79 -13.64
CA GLN A 610 -19.70 6.71 -13.06
C GLN A 610 -20.81 6.25 -13.99
N ILE A 611 -21.54 7.18 -14.62
CA ILE A 611 -22.59 6.84 -15.59
C ILE A 611 -21.98 6.08 -16.77
N ARG A 612 -20.84 6.54 -17.31
CA ARG A 612 -20.15 5.87 -18.42
C ARG A 612 -19.67 4.48 -18.02
N TRP A 613 -19.05 4.36 -16.84
CA TRP A 613 -18.60 3.08 -16.30
C TRP A 613 -19.76 2.10 -16.14
N PHE A 614 -20.87 2.55 -15.53
CA PHE A 614 -22.07 1.75 -15.33
C PHE A 614 -22.61 1.22 -16.67
N LYS A 615 -22.81 2.09 -17.66
CA LYS A 615 -23.29 1.69 -19.00
C LYS A 615 -22.35 0.70 -19.67
N ASN A 616 -21.05 0.99 -19.68
CA ASN A 616 -20.05 0.09 -20.28
C ASN A 616 -20.03 -1.28 -19.60
N THR A 617 -20.15 -1.30 -18.26
CA THR A 617 -20.19 -2.53 -17.47
C THR A 617 -21.43 -3.34 -17.78
N ALA A 618 -22.62 -2.72 -17.71
CA ALA A 618 -23.88 -3.38 -18.02
C ALA A 618 -23.89 -3.95 -19.45
N GLN A 619 -23.49 -3.15 -20.43
CA GLN A 619 -23.39 -3.59 -21.83
C GLN A 619 -22.38 -4.73 -22.03
N GLY A 620 -21.24 -4.69 -21.32
CA GLY A 620 -20.22 -5.75 -21.36
C GLY A 620 -20.70 -7.08 -20.77
N LEU A 621 -21.65 -7.05 -19.84
CA LEU A 621 -22.23 -8.25 -19.21
C LEU A 621 -23.39 -8.86 -20.00
N LYS A 622 -24.09 -8.09 -20.85
CA LYS A 622 -25.30 -8.54 -21.59
C LYS A 622 -25.13 -9.88 -22.29
N ALA A 623 -24.00 -10.11 -22.96
CA ALA A 623 -23.76 -11.38 -23.67
C ALA A 623 -23.75 -12.58 -22.71
N LYS A 624 -23.08 -12.47 -21.56
CA LYS A 624 -23.04 -13.53 -20.54
C LYS A 624 -24.39 -13.70 -19.84
N HIS A 625 -25.13 -12.61 -19.62
CA HIS A 625 -26.47 -12.66 -19.04
C HIS A 625 -27.46 -13.38 -19.95
N HIS A 626 -27.34 -13.22 -21.28
CA HIS A 626 -28.17 -13.94 -22.26
C HIS A 626 -27.88 -15.45 -22.33
N GLU A 627 -26.74 -15.93 -21.83
CA GLU A 627 -26.46 -17.37 -21.72
C GLU A 627 -27.27 -18.04 -20.60
N TYR A 628 -27.79 -17.26 -19.64
CA TYR A 628 -28.68 -17.79 -18.63
C TYR A 628 -30.02 -18.19 -19.27
N THR A 629 -30.42 -19.45 -19.08
CA THR A 629 -31.62 -20.01 -19.73
C THR A 629 -32.94 -19.52 -19.11
N TYR A 630 -32.88 -18.80 -17.99
CA TYR A 630 -34.02 -18.20 -17.32
C TYR A 630 -33.92 -16.67 -17.37
N MET A 631 -34.85 -15.97 -16.72
CA MET A 631 -34.85 -14.51 -16.69
C MET A 631 -33.73 -13.97 -15.81
N HIS A 632 -32.85 -13.17 -16.40
CA HIS A 632 -31.89 -12.34 -15.70
C HIS A 632 -32.54 -11.01 -15.29
N MET A 633 -32.22 -10.49 -14.09
CA MET A 633 -32.77 -9.22 -13.60
C MET A 633 -31.68 -8.31 -13.04
N ASN A 634 -31.76 -7.01 -13.36
CA ASN A 634 -30.82 -6.00 -12.88
C ASN A 634 -31.49 -5.03 -11.90
N MET A 635 -30.79 -4.63 -10.84
CA MET A 635 -31.21 -3.62 -9.87
C MET A 635 -30.04 -2.74 -9.44
N ALA A 636 -30.33 -1.56 -8.90
CA ALA A 636 -29.32 -0.64 -8.42
C ALA A 636 -29.57 -0.18 -6.97
N PHE A 637 -28.49 0.10 -6.25
CA PHE A 637 -28.51 0.71 -4.93
C PHE A 637 -27.59 1.92 -4.91
N ILE A 638 -28.11 3.03 -4.40
CA ILE A 638 -27.44 4.31 -4.17
C ILE A 638 -27.78 4.79 -2.77
N HIS A 639 -27.12 5.81 -2.23
CA HIS A 639 -27.51 6.35 -0.93
C HIS A 639 -28.40 7.59 -1.08
N ILE A 640 -27.89 8.64 -1.74
CA ILE A 640 -28.62 9.87 -2.03
C ILE A 640 -29.56 9.63 -3.22
N PRO A 641 -30.86 9.99 -3.12
CA PRO A 641 -31.82 9.79 -4.20
C PRO A 641 -31.48 10.61 -5.46
N VAL A 642 -31.89 10.12 -6.63
CA VAL A 642 -31.83 10.91 -7.88
C VAL A 642 -32.93 11.99 -7.90
N PRO A 643 -32.78 13.09 -8.67
CA PRO A 643 -33.75 14.20 -8.67
C PRO A 643 -35.21 13.81 -8.94
N GLU A 644 -35.43 12.75 -9.72
CA GLU A 644 -36.75 12.23 -10.12
C GLU A 644 -37.58 11.71 -8.93
N TYR A 645 -36.95 11.42 -7.78
CA TYR A 645 -37.70 11.10 -6.55
C TYR A 645 -38.64 12.22 -6.10
N ARG A 646 -38.45 13.46 -6.59
CA ARG A 646 -39.31 14.63 -6.33
C ARG A 646 -40.59 14.68 -7.18
N GLU A 647 -40.77 13.78 -8.13
CA GLU A 647 -41.89 13.81 -9.05
C GLU A 647 -43.19 13.33 -8.39
N ALA A 648 -43.78 14.17 -7.55
CA ALA A 648 -44.98 13.86 -6.77
C ALA A 648 -46.24 13.52 -7.61
N GLY A 649 -46.19 13.72 -8.94
CA GLY A 649 -47.24 13.28 -9.86
C GLY A 649 -47.20 11.79 -10.19
N ASN A 650 -46.06 11.13 -9.96
CA ASN A 650 -45.90 9.70 -10.20
C ASN A 650 -46.63 8.88 -9.14
N TYR A 651 -47.08 7.68 -9.52
CA TYR A 651 -47.67 6.75 -8.58
C TYR A 651 -46.62 6.32 -7.55
N TYR A 652 -46.95 6.35 -6.27
CA TYR A 652 -46.12 5.77 -5.22
C TYR A 652 -46.97 5.07 -4.17
N ARG A 653 -46.33 4.16 -3.42
CA ARG A 653 -46.90 3.52 -2.25
C ARG A 653 -45.92 3.57 -1.08
N GLY A 654 -46.44 3.95 0.09
CA GLY A 654 -45.66 4.25 1.29
C GLY A 654 -45.80 5.72 1.70
N ASN A 655 -44.94 6.16 2.61
CA ASN A 655 -45.01 7.48 3.23
C ASN A 655 -44.00 8.43 2.60
N TRP A 656 -44.53 9.51 2.04
CA TRP A 656 -43.79 10.72 1.70
C TRP A 656 -43.90 11.67 2.88
N SER A 657 -42.93 11.63 3.80
CA SER A 657 -43.00 12.37 5.07
C SER A 657 -42.12 13.62 5.07
N GLU A 658 -41.12 13.66 4.19
CA GLU A 658 -40.27 14.83 3.99
C GLU A 658 -40.02 15.10 2.50
N VAL A 659 -39.60 16.32 2.17
CA VAL A 659 -39.27 16.67 0.78
C VAL A 659 -37.96 15.97 0.40
N PRO A 660 -37.92 15.17 -0.69
CA PRO A 660 -36.71 14.49 -1.11
C PRO A 660 -35.52 15.43 -1.26
N THR A 661 -34.43 15.11 -0.58
CA THR A 661 -33.21 15.92 -0.56
C THR A 661 -32.23 15.54 -1.67
N ALA A 662 -32.73 15.05 -2.81
CA ALA A 662 -31.93 14.75 -3.99
C ALA A 662 -31.03 15.93 -4.46
N PRO A 663 -30.01 15.69 -5.31
CA PRO A 663 -29.12 16.76 -5.76
C PRO A 663 -29.85 17.87 -6.51
N GLY A 664 -29.29 19.09 -6.48
CA GLY A 664 -29.79 20.22 -7.25
C GLY A 664 -29.47 20.13 -8.75
N PHE A 665 -28.48 19.32 -9.11
CA PHE A 665 -28.10 19.03 -10.49
C PHE A 665 -28.60 17.64 -10.90
N ASN A 666 -29.25 17.56 -12.05
CA ASN A 666 -29.61 16.27 -12.65
C ASN A 666 -28.53 15.82 -13.64
N SER A 667 -27.85 14.72 -13.32
CA SER A 667 -26.79 14.15 -14.15
C SER A 667 -27.30 13.25 -15.28
N GLY A 668 -28.60 12.96 -15.35
CA GLY A 668 -29.21 12.02 -16.29
C GLY A 668 -28.98 10.55 -15.89
N PHE A 669 -28.65 10.27 -14.63
CA PHE A 669 -28.39 8.89 -14.19
C PHE A 669 -29.63 8.00 -14.26
N LYS A 670 -30.82 8.54 -13.96
CA LYS A 670 -32.10 7.83 -14.12
C LYS A 670 -32.29 7.29 -15.53
N ASP A 671 -31.97 8.08 -16.55
CA ASP A 671 -32.09 7.65 -17.95
C ASP A 671 -31.12 6.51 -18.27
N ALA A 672 -29.89 6.56 -17.72
CA ALA A 672 -28.94 5.47 -17.87
C ALA A 672 -29.43 4.16 -17.23
N LEU A 673 -30.11 4.24 -16.07
CA LEU A 673 -30.72 3.08 -15.42
C LEU A 673 -31.76 2.42 -16.33
N GLU A 674 -32.65 3.22 -16.94
CA GLU A 674 -33.67 2.72 -17.87
C GLU A 674 -33.05 2.12 -19.14
N GLU A 675 -32.08 2.80 -19.75
CA GLU A 675 -31.39 2.34 -20.96
C GLU A 675 -30.70 0.98 -20.77
N GLU A 676 -30.19 0.70 -19.57
CA GLU A 676 -29.51 -0.55 -19.25
C GLU A 676 -30.42 -1.60 -18.58
N GLY A 677 -31.73 -1.35 -18.54
CA GLY A 677 -32.72 -2.34 -18.09
C GLY A 677 -32.68 -2.60 -16.58
N ILE A 678 -32.38 -1.57 -15.78
CA ILE A 678 -32.51 -1.62 -14.33
C ILE A 678 -34.00 -1.61 -13.98
N LEU A 679 -34.43 -2.60 -13.20
CA LEU A 679 -35.83 -2.79 -12.85
C LEU A 679 -36.27 -1.94 -11.65
N PHE A 680 -35.38 -1.76 -10.69
CA PHE A 680 -35.56 -0.83 -9.60
C PHE A 680 -34.22 -0.27 -9.12
N VAL A 681 -34.26 0.95 -8.61
CA VAL A 681 -33.19 1.59 -7.86
C VAL A 681 -33.67 1.90 -6.46
N SER A 682 -32.84 1.61 -5.45
CA SER A 682 -33.17 1.95 -4.06
C SER A 682 -32.14 2.85 -3.40
N CYS A 683 -32.63 3.72 -2.50
CA CYS A 683 -31.86 4.71 -1.77
C CYS A 683 -32.19 4.75 -0.27
N GLY A 684 -31.36 5.45 0.51
CA GLY A 684 -31.56 5.78 1.93
C GLY A 684 -31.75 7.29 2.10
N HIS A 685 -30.94 7.91 2.97
CA HIS A 685 -30.69 9.35 3.08
C HIS A 685 -31.85 10.21 3.62
N ASP A 686 -33.03 10.14 2.99
CA ASP A 686 -34.25 10.77 3.50
C ASP A 686 -34.93 9.80 4.47
N HIS A 687 -34.49 9.82 5.73
CA HIS A 687 -34.79 8.77 6.71
C HIS A 687 -36.28 8.48 6.84
N VAL A 688 -37.13 9.52 6.77
CA VAL A 688 -38.57 9.35 7.03
C VAL A 688 -39.39 9.11 5.77
N ASN A 689 -38.75 9.15 4.61
CA ASN A 689 -39.33 8.65 3.37
C ASN A 689 -39.13 7.14 3.27
N ASP A 690 -40.20 6.45 2.90
CA ASP A 690 -40.18 4.99 2.76
C ASP A 690 -41.06 4.50 1.62
N TYR A 691 -41.38 5.38 0.67
CA TYR A 691 -42.20 5.06 -0.48
C TYR A 691 -41.39 4.37 -1.59
N CYS A 692 -42.09 3.59 -2.41
CA CYS A 692 -41.64 3.17 -3.74
C CYS A 692 -42.48 3.91 -4.77
N MET A 693 -41.82 4.66 -5.66
CA MET A 693 -42.41 5.43 -6.75
C MET A 693 -42.17 4.73 -8.08
N LEU A 694 -43.20 4.66 -8.90
CA LEU A 694 -43.10 4.14 -10.27
C LEU A 694 -42.85 5.29 -11.24
N ASN A 695 -41.70 5.25 -11.89
CA ASN A 695 -41.42 6.08 -13.04
C ASN A 695 -42.04 5.48 -14.32
N ARG A 696 -42.39 6.35 -15.27
CA ARG A 696 -42.79 5.98 -16.63
C ARG A 696 -41.79 6.48 -17.66
N ASP A 697 -41.61 5.73 -18.74
CA ASP A 697 -40.81 6.16 -19.88
C ASP A 697 -41.53 7.21 -20.74
N ASN A 698 -40.87 7.68 -21.79
CA ASN A 698 -41.43 8.65 -22.74
C ASN A 698 -42.69 8.15 -23.49
N GLU A 699 -43.00 6.84 -23.42
CA GLU A 699 -44.21 6.23 -23.98
C GLU A 699 -45.28 5.96 -22.92
N GLU A 700 -45.13 6.54 -21.72
CA GLU A 700 -46.02 6.38 -20.55
C GLU A 700 -46.10 4.95 -20.02
N LYS A 701 -45.11 4.10 -20.33
CA LYS A 701 -45.04 2.72 -19.83
C LYS A 701 -44.26 2.66 -18.52
N PRO A 702 -44.66 1.78 -17.57
CA PRO A 702 -43.88 1.50 -16.37
C PRO A 702 -42.43 1.14 -16.74
N SER A 703 -41.45 1.89 -16.23
CA SER A 703 -40.05 1.77 -16.67
C SER A 703 -39.07 1.49 -15.54
N LEU A 704 -39.25 2.09 -14.36
CA LEU A 704 -38.32 1.97 -13.23
C LEU A 704 -39.06 2.19 -11.90
N TRP A 705 -38.83 1.32 -10.92
CA TRP A 705 -39.21 1.59 -9.53
C TRP A 705 -38.08 2.31 -8.78
N MET A 706 -38.43 3.37 -8.06
CA MET A 706 -37.54 4.20 -7.25
C MET A 706 -37.98 4.11 -5.78
N CYS A 707 -37.21 3.43 -4.94
CA CYS A 707 -37.62 3.02 -3.60
C CYS A 707 -36.71 3.56 -2.49
N TYR A 708 -37.29 4.15 -1.45
CA TYR A 708 -36.58 4.39 -0.20
C TYR A 708 -36.55 3.16 0.70
N GLY A 709 -35.40 2.87 1.30
CA GLY A 709 -35.23 1.83 2.30
C GLY A 709 -35.91 2.16 3.64
N GLY A 710 -36.05 3.45 3.95
CA GLY A 710 -36.45 3.97 5.25
C GLY A 710 -35.30 3.92 6.27
N GLY A 711 -35.26 4.87 7.19
CA GLY A 711 -34.22 4.97 8.21
C GLY A 711 -34.44 3.99 9.37
N ALA A 712 -33.53 3.03 9.49
CA ALA A 712 -33.58 2.00 10.54
C ALA A 712 -32.91 2.45 11.85
N GLY A 713 -31.95 3.38 11.77
CA GLY A 713 -31.13 3.82 12.89
C GLY A 713 -31.81 4.81 13.83
N PHE A 714 -31.63 4.61 15.13
CA PHE A 714 -32.01 5.59 16.16
C PHE A 714 -30.97 6.70 16.35
N GLY A 715 -29.77 6.59 15.76
CA GLY A 715 -28.79 7.68 15.72
C GLY A 715 -29.14 8.77 14.69
N GLY A 716 -29.92 8.42 13.67
CA GLY A 716 -30.43 9.33 12.63
C GLY A 716 -31.74 10.00 13.05
N TYR A 717 -32.08 11.15 12.43
CA TYR A 717 -33.34 11.85 12.75
C TYR A 717 -34.57 11.02 12.37
N GLY A 718 -35.70 11.29 13.02
CA GLY A 718 -36.99 10.61 12.78
C GLY A 718 -38.23 11.44 13.15
N GLY A 719 -38.06 12.71 13.53
CA GLY A 719 -39.09 13.57 14.13
C GLY A 719 -40.23 14.04 13.21
N TYR A 720 -40.68 13.22 12.27
CA TYR A 720 -41.76 13.51 11.33
C TYR A 720 -43.00 12.67 11.65
N GLY A 721 -43.94 13.25 12.42
CA GLY A 721 -45.29 12.69 12.55
C GLY A 721 -45.38 11.33 13.24
N GLY A 722 -44.42 10.96 14.10
CA GLY A 722 -44.42 9.67 14.80
C GLY A 722 -43.85 8.52 13.97
N TYR A 723 -42.88 8.80 13.08
CA TYR A 723 -42.19 7.80 12.28
C TYR A 723 -41.57 6.70 13.17
N VAL A 724 -42.00 5.46 12.94
CA VAL A 724 -41.38 4.26 13.53
C VAL A 724 -40.27 3.75 12.60
N ARG A 725 -39.10 3.39 13.16
CA ARG A 725 -37.98 2.83 12.39
C ARG A 725 -38.40 1.58 11.62
N ARG A 726 -37.87 1.41 10.42
CA ARG A 726 -38.29 0.34 9.52
C ARG A 726 -37.17 -0.08 8.59
N VAL A 727 -37.32 -1.27 8.04
CA VAL A 727 -36.38 -1.88 7.08
C VAL A 727 -37.18 -2.39 5.89
N ARG A 728 -36.66 -2.18 4.68
CA ARG A 728 -37.24 -2.69 3.43
C ARG A 728 -36.64 -4.02 3.02
N PHE A 729 -37.49 -4.88 2.46
CA PHE A 729 -37.14 -6.17 1.89
C PHE A 729 -37.51 -6.23 0.41
N TYR A 730 -36.74 -7.03 -0.33
CA TYR A 730 -37.03 -7.43 -1.71
C TYR A 730 -37.00 -8.95 -1.79
N ASP A 731 -38.15 -9.54 -2.04
CA ASP A 731 -38.35 -10.98 -2.09
C ASP A 731 -38.56 -11.42 -3.54
N PHE A 732 -37.55 -12.10 -4.07
CA PHE A 732 -37.48 -12.55 -5.45
C PHE A 732 -38.07 -13.94 -5.59
N ASP A 733 -38.96 -14.12 -6.56
CA ASP A 733 -39.35 -15.42 -7.08
C ASP A 733 -38.86 -15.55 -8.52
N MET A 734 -37.79 -16.30 -8.70
CA MET A 734 -37.13 -16.42 -10.00
C MET A 734 -37.93 -17.29 -10.98
N ASN A 735 -38.95 -18.03 -10.53
CA ASN A 735 -39.75 -18.88 -11.42
C ASN A 735 -40.67 -18.02 -12.32
N PRO A 736 -41.56 -17.16 -11.79
CA PRO A 736 -42.29 -16.19 -12.60
C PRO A 736 -41.50 -14.91 -12.90
N GLY A 737 -40.27 -14.75 -12.38
CA GLY A 737 -39.49 -13.52 -12.53
C GLY A 737 -40.15 -12.35 -11.80
N ARG A 738 -40.57 -12.58 -10.56
CA ARG A 738 -41.34 -11.65 -9.74
C ARG A 738 -40.50 -11.08 -8.61
N VAL A 739 -40.74 -9.82 -8.27
CA VAL A 739 -40.18 -9.18 -7.08
C VAL A 739 -41.31 -8.51 -6.30
N VAL A 740 -41.42 -8.88 -5.03
CA VAL A 740 -42.31 -8.24 -4.05
C VAL A 740 -41.46 -7.47 -3.06
N THR A 741 -41.86 -6.23 -2.75
CA THR A 741 -41.20 -5.43 -1.72
C THR A 741 -42.20 -5.05 -0.62
N TYR A 742 -41.70 -4.98 0.61
CA TYR A 742 -42.45 -4.63 1.81
C TYR A 742 -41.49 -4.07 2.86
N LYS A 743 -42.05 -3.53 3.94
CA LYS A 743 -41.28 -3.05 5.08
C LYS A 743 -41.68 -3.78 6.36
N ARG A 744 -40.75 -3.89 7.31
CA ARG A 744 -41.01 -4.36 8.68
C ARG A 744 -40.70 -3.23 9.66
N LEU A 745 -41.52 -3.08 10.69
CA LEU A 745 -41.41 -2.00 11.68
C LEU A 745 -40.64 -2.47 12.92
N GLU A 746 -39.97 -1.52 13.57
CA GLU A 746 -39.30 -1.74 14.85
C GLU A 746 -40.29 -1.89 16.02
N TYR A 747 -41.38 -1.14 15.99
CA TYR A 747 -42.41 -1.10 17.04
C TYR A 747 -43.83 -1.11 16.47
N GLY A 748 -44.80 -1.49 17.30
CA GLY A 748 -46.23 -1.48 16.93
C GLY A 748 -46.60 -2.75 16.16
N GLU A 749 -46.88 -2.61 14.87
CA GLU A 749 -47.27 -3.73 14.00
C GLU A 749 -46.05 -4.52 13.52
N THR A 750 -45.25 -5.04 14.46
CA THR A 750 -43.94 -5.67 14.17
C THR A 750 -44.05 -6.89 13.27
N GLU A 751 -45.13 -7.68 13.37
CA GLU A 751 -45.37 -8.89 12.57
C GLU A 751 -45.88 -8.59 11.14
N ALA A 752 -46.38 -7.37 10.90
CA ALA A 752 -47.00 -7.04 9.63
C ALA A 752 -45.95 -6.71 8.56
N LYS A 753 -46.26 -7.12 7.32
CA LYS A 753 -45.58 -6.61 6.13
C LYS A 753 -46.27 -5.35 5.66
N ILE A 754 -45.64 -4.21 5.91
CA ILE A 754 -46.21 -2.90 5.60
C ILE A 754 -45.98 -2.57 4.12
N ASP A 755 -47.04 -2.07 3.47
CA ASP A 755 -47.04 -1.66 2.06
C ASP A 755 -46.54 -2.73 1.09
N GLU A 756 -46.84 -4.01 1.36
CA GLU A 756 -46.46 -5.11 0.47
C GLU A 756 -47.02 -4.91 -0.94
N MET A 757 -46.13 -4.91 -1.93
CA MET A 757 -46.46 -4.64 -3.34
C MET A 757 -45.58 -5.43 -4.31
N MET A 758 -46.17 -5.88 -5.41
CA MET A 758 -45.44 -6.46 -6.53
C MET A 758 -44.91 -5.33 -7.41
N ILE A 759 -43.59 -5.28 -7.56
CA ILE A 759 -42.94 -4.26 -8.39
C ILE A 759 -42.53 -4.81 -9.76
N ILE A 760 -42.17 -6.08 -9.83
CA ILE A 760 -41.72 -6.78 -11.04
C ILE A 760 -42.52 -8.06 -11.24
N ASP A 761 -42.89 -8.39 -12.48
CA ASP A 761 -43.45 -9.69 -12.88
C ASP A 761 -43.01 -10.03 -14.29
N GLY A 762 -42.70 -11.31 -14.54
CA GLY A 762 -42.17 -11.76 -15.83
C GLY A 762 -40.83 -11.09 -16.20
N GLY A 763 -40.04 -10.68 -15.21
CA GLY A 763 -38.79 -9.95 -15.42
C GLY A 763 -38.98 -8.52 -15.96
N THR A 764 -40.17 -7.94 -15.81
CA THR A 764 -40.51 -6.60 -16.31
C THR A 764 -41.12 -5.73 -15.22
N VAL A 765 -40.92 -4.41 -15.29
CA VAL A 765 -41.53 -3.44 -14.39
C VAL A 765 -43.05 -3.45 -14.56
N LYS A 766 -43.76 -3.54 -13.42
CA LYS A 766 -45.23 -3.53 -13.37
C LYS A 766 -45.71 -2.36 -12.52
N GLY A 767 -46.79 -1.73 -12.97
CA GLY A 767 -47.53 -0.72 -12.22
C GLY A 767 -48.89 -1.23 -11.74
N PRO A 768 -49.57 -0.46 -10.87
CA PRO A 768 -50.82 -0.86 -10.22
C PRO A 768 -51.96 -1.16 -11.20
N GLU A 769 -51.97 -0.56 -12.40
CA GLU A 769 -53.00 -0.81 -13.42
C GLU A 769 -52.97 -2.24 -13.98
N GLN A 770 -51.85 -2.96 -13.85
CA GLN A 770 -51.68 -4.32 -14.35
C GLN A 770 -51.94 -5.41 -13.29
N GLU A 771 -52.12 -5.05 -12.01
CA GLU A 771 -52.43 -6.03 -10.94
C GLU A 771 -53.86 -6.60 -11.04
N ASN A 772 -54.79 -5.89 -11.70
CA ASN A 772 -56.20 -6.30 -11.84
C ASN A 772 -56.49 -7.25 -13.03
N GLN A 773 -55.46 -7.77 -13.72
CA GLN A 773 -55.62 -8.65 -14.88
C GLN A 773 -55.12 -10.08 -14.69
N VAL A 774 -54.78 -10.49 -13.45
CA VAL A 774 -54.33 -11.85 -13.11
C VAL A 774 -55.40 -12.64 -12.38
#